data_AF-A0A560PEE2-F1
#
_entry.id   AF-A0A560PEE2-F1
#
_cell.length_a   1.000
_cell.length_b   1.000
_cell.length_c   1.000
_cell.angle_alpha   90.00
_cell.angle_beta   90.00
_cell.angle_gamma   90.00
#
_symmetry.space_group_name_H-M   'P 1'
#
loop_
_entity.id
_entity.type
_entity.pdbx_description
1 polymer ?
#
loop_
_entity_poly.entity_id
_entity_poly.type
_entity_poly.pdbx_seq_one_letter_code
_entity_poly.pdbx_strand_id
1 'polypeptide(L)'
;MDVEELIEKARDQRKRDRYEEAVISAKAATVQDPDNADGWWLLALSNISLGRKEAALEALKETNDKAPYFAQAWAKRGSLELDLGAPEEAASSFETALDCDNDEIEALRGLAHIYGQNNDTEKRTEEILVLTKLDELQGLSSWELNRLGILHFLNNHGFDAIKYWSRNAHQSDDTASLFNLGLAYNMDDVSQDVDAVDCWRLVMRRDVSNKKAPGRIQSVKTRLLDLARKVQTSRKSLCLPEDQWYSIYINPFQLLNCPKDFDFDDLEPKVVQKWKKMLLQEIELEEGKLHWMPGITVDRSKAIELAEKLSDIEVASYNWEVFKCKPLLEFLSKGDISHFLLDEESSPLDFIERVSVSEEVREWLSEPFSAQYDRVFSKAVVARDVPAIEALLDGRRWIMPSYTDHCFENALREAGSLLIPLRELKIRAETFKVTVKQIEDVLEKHKIISILNLLPAYFRNVQNEAVNLVRSIAIDAHNVHEDSELSLAIIEQSKEFSFKSIELTQRLNEDFETISEMIKKQREHECHLTFGNARSWKVTKEGVSDNGDLCPVNEIRALRWGIMVEQNGSHNYLFAARRRTGKEYIVTWTSSEHEKQDELFDQLVNAAFHYVIPSLMENLLDELKRGGTLTIGPVQVTQHGISFESKWLLFTSLTQLPWSAVDVALQNGKAIVADKFSGKRSPSISLRDVPNAMLLRLIIMSFNRD
;
A
#
# COMPACT_ATOMS: atom_id res chain seq x y z
N MET A 1 22.03 63.81 -25.27
CA MET A 1 21.19 62.61 -25.35
C MET A 1 20.27 62.64 -24.16
N ASP A 2 18.99 62.36 -24.34
CA ASP A 2 18.10 62.10 -23.21
C ASP A 2 18.31 60.68 -22.66
N VAL A 3 17.61 60.34 -21.58
CA VAL A 3 17.76 59.04 -20.89
C VAL A 3 17.42 57.89 -21.82
N GLU A 4 16.37 58.02 -22.62
CA GLU A 4 15.88 56.98 -23.52
C GLU A 4 16.88 56.72 -24.65
N GLU A 5 17.46 57.78 -25.22
CA GLU A 5 18.57 57.68 -26.18
C GLU A 5 19.82 57.02 -25.56
N LEU A 6 20.14 57.32 -24.29
CA LEU A 6 21.28 56.70 -23.58
C LEU A 6 21.06 55.20 -23.34
N ILE A 7 19.84 54.80 -22.97
CA ILE A 7 19.43 53.39 -22.79
C ILE A 7 19.53 52.65 -24.12
N GLU A 8 18.96 53.18 -25.20
CA GLU A 8 19.03 52.54 -26.52
C GLU A 8 20.48 52.44 -27.04
N LYS A 9 21.29 53.46 -26.80
CA LYS A 9 22.71 53.43 -27.15
C LYS A 9 23.47 52.38 -26.35
N ALA A 10 23.25 52.29 -25.04
CA ALA A 10 23.86 51.25 -24.20
C ALA A 10 23.44 49.86 -24.68
N ARG A 11 22.17 49.67 -25.03
CA ARG A 11 21.63 48.42 -25.58
C ARG A 11 22.28 48.06 -26.93
N ASP A 12 22.41 49.01 -27.86
CA ASP A 12 23.11 48.79 -29.14
C ASP A 12 24.59 48.47 -28.94
N GLN A 13 25.27 49.17 -28.02
CA GLN A 13 26.67 48.90 -27.70
C GLN A 13 26.86 47.49 -27.13
N ARG A 14 25.98 47.03 -26.24
CA ARG A 14 25.96 45.63 -25.77
C ARG A 14 25.74 44.64 -26.91
N LYS A 15 24.79 44.90 -27.81
CA LYS A 15 24.52 44.04 -28.98
C LYS A 15 25.71 43.90 -29.94
N ARG A 16 26.65 44.85 -29.89
CA ARG A 16 27.89 44.84 -30.69
C ARG A 16 29.13 44.47 -29.86
N ASP A 17 28.94 43.87 -28.68
CA ASP A 17 30.00 43.45 -27.76
C ASP A 17 30.94 44.58 -27.28
N ARG A 18 30.50 45.84 -27.37
CA ARG A 18 31.26 47.03 -26.89
C ARG A 18 30.89 47.33 -25.44
N TYR A 19 31.25 46.43 -24.54
CA TYR A 19 30.75 46.44 -23.17
C TYR A 19 31.27 47.62 -22.32
N GLU A 20 32.52 48.06 -22.50
CA GLU A 20 33.05 49.23 -21.80
C GLU A 20 32.30 50.52 -22.18
N GLU A 21 31.98 50.69 -23.46
CA GLU A 21 31.20 51.83 -23.92
C GLU A 21 29.75 51.74 -23.42
N ALA A 22 29.18 50.53 -23.39
CA ALA A 22 27.85 50.30 -22.84
C ALA A 22 27.77 50.65 -21.36
N VAL A 23 28.80 50.34 -20.56
CA VAL A 23 28.89 50.76 -19.15
C VAL A 23 28.86 52.29 -19.04
N ILE A 24 29.59 53.01 -19.89
CA ILE A 24 29.60 54.49 -19.86
C ILE A 24 28.21 55.04 -20.17
N SER A 25 27.57 54.58 -21.25
CA SER A 25 26.23 55.05 -21.65
C SER A 25 25.17 54.68 -20.62
N ALA A 26 25.18 53.45 -20.09
CA ALA A 26 24.23 52.99 -19.07
C ALA A 26 24.41 53.75 -17.75
N LYS A 27 25.66 53.98 -17.31
CA LYS A 27 25.93 54.79 -16.11
C LYS A 27 25.50 56.25 -16.29
N ALA A 28 25.63 56.81 -17.49
CA ALA A 28 25.09 58.14 -17.77
C ALA A 28 23.55 58.16 -17.66
N ALA A 29 22.87 57.11 -18.14
CA ALA A 29 21.43 56.97 -17.98
C ALA A 29 21.01 56.91 -16.50
N THR A 30 21.69 56.12 -15.67
CA THR A 30 21.36 56.01 -14.22
C THR A 30 21.63 57.29 -13.43
N VAL A 31 22.57 58.14 -13.87
CA VAL A 31 22.79 59.46 -13.26
C VAL A 31 21.70 60.46 -13.68
N GLN A 32 21.23 60.37 -14.92
CA GLN A 32 20.24 61.29 -15.46
C GLN A 32 18.82 60.97 -14.97
N ASP A 33 18.52 59.68 -14.75
CA ASP A 33 17.28 59.20 -14.13
C ASP A 33 17.57 58.00 -13.21
N PRO A 34 17.80 58.25 -11.91
CA PRO A 34 18.13 57.20 -10.94
C PRO A 34 17.01 56.19 -10.65
N ASP A 35 15.75 56.54 -10.95
CA ASP A 35 14.59 55.67 -10.69
C ASP A 35 14.26 54.76 -11.89
N ASN A 36 14.95 54.94 -13.02
CA ASN A 36 14.76 54.11 -14.20
C ASN A 36 15.55 52.79 -14.11
N ALA A 37 14.83 51.68 -13.95
CA ALA A 37 15.41 50.34 -13.82
C ALA A 37 16.18 49.88 -15.08
N ASP A 38 15.82 50.33 -16.28
CA ASP A 38 16.47 49.87 -17.54
C ASP A 38 17.93 50.34 -17.62
N GLY A 39 18.23 51.54 -17.12
CA GLY A 39 19.59 52.05 -17.04
C GLY A 39 20.46 51.19 -16.11
N TRP A 40 19.93 50.86 -14.93
CA TRP A 40 20.60 50.00 -13.95
C TRP A 40 20.77 48.57 -14.46
N TRP A 41 19.76 48.03 -15.14
CA TRP A 41 19.80 46.71 -15.76
C TRP A 41 20.88 46.61 -16.84
N LEU A 42 20.94 47.57 -17.76
CA LEU A 42 21.97 47.59 -18.80
C LEU A 42 23.38 47.79 -18.22
N LEU A 43 23.49 48.55 -17.12
CA LEU A 43 24.74 48.70 -16.39
C LEU A 43 25.17 47.39 -15.75
N ALA A 44 24.26 46.68 -15.08
CA ALA A 44 24.48 45.36 -14.49
C ALA A 44 24.98 44.36 -15.54
N LEU A 45 24.18 44.16 -16.60
CA LEU A 45 24.52 43.23 -17.67
C LEU A 45 25.88 43.53 -18.32
N SER A 46 26.23 44.81 -18.49
CA SER A 46 27.52 45.22 -19.07
C SER A 46 28.69 44.93 -18.15
N ASN A 47 28.53 45.11 -16.85
CA ASN A 47 29.54 44.71 -15.88
C ASN A 47 29.68 43.19 -15.78
N ILE A 48 28.60 42.40 -15.91
CA ILE A 48 28.66 40.94 -15.99
C ILE A 48 29.51 40.51 -17.19
N SER A 49 29.25 41.07 -18.39
CA SER A 49 30.02 40.75 -19.61
C SER A 49 31.51 41.09 -19.50
N LEU A 50 31.87 42.03 -18.62
CA LEU A 50 33.25 42.43 -18.33
C LEU A 50 33.88 41.68 -17.14
N GLY A 51 33.17 40.75 -16.52
CA GLY A 51 33.62 40.02 -15.33
C GLY A 51 33.73 40.89 -14.06
N ARG A 52 33.13 42.09 -14.04
CA ARG A 52 33.15 43.02 -12.90
C ARG A 52 32.04 42.68 -11.92
N LYS A 53 32.20 41.57 -11.20
CA LYS A 53 31.15 40.92 -10.41
C LYS A 53 30.56 41.83 -9.34
N GLU A 54 31.37 42.52 -8.54
CA GLU A 54 30.87 43.37 -7.45
C GLU A 54 30.09 44.59 -7.98
N ALA A 55 30.57 45.20 -9.07
CA ALA A 55 29.87 46.33 -9.71
C ALA A 55 28.56 45.90 -10.39
N ALA A 56 28.51 44.69 -10.93
CA ALA A 56 27.29 44.11 -11.47
C ALA A 56 26.27 43.82 -10.37
N LEU A 57 26.70 43.28 -9.23
CA LEU A 57 25.82 42.97 -8.10
C LEU A 57 25.15 44.23 -7.56
N GLU A 58 25.90 45.33 -7.42
CA GLU A 58 25.35 46.61 -6.97
C GLU A 58 24.31 47.17 -7.97
N ALA A 59 24.61 47.11 -9.26
CA ALA A 59 23.66 47.54 -10.29
C ALA A 59 22.41 46.64 -10.36
N LEU A 60 22.53 45.35 -10.06
CA LEU A 60 21.39 44.44 -9.95
C LEU A 60 20.51 44.75 -8.74
N LYS A 61 21.10 45.06 -7.57
CA LYS A 61 20.34 45.51 -6.40
C LYS A 61 19.50 46.74 -6.71
N GLU A 62 20.09 47.74 -7.36
CA GLU A 62 19.34 48.92 -7.82
C GLU A 62 18.26 48.54 -8.84
N THR A 63 18.54 47.62 -9.77
CA THR A 63 17.52 47.12 -10.72
C THR A 63 16.35 46.48 -9.97
N ASN A 64 16.60 45.61 -8.99
CA ASN A 64 15.58 44.94 -8.20
C ASN A 64 14.81 45.90 -7.29
N ASP A 65 15.46 46.91 -6.71
CA ASP A 65 14.80 47.93 -5.88
C ASP A 65 13.82 48.78 -6.70
N LYS A 66 14.18 49.12 -7.94
CA LYS A 66 13.33 49.91 -8.84
C LYS A 66 12.30 49.07 -9.60
N ALA A 67 12.58 47.79 -9.81
CA ALA A 67 11.70 46.83 -10.49
C ALA A 67 11.62 45.50 -9.71
N PRO A 68 10.88 45.44 -8.58
CA PRO A 68 10.88 44.28 -7.69
C PRO A 68 10.27 43.01 -8.30
N TYR A 69 9.41 43.14 -9.32
CA TYR A 69 8.78 42.02 -10.01
C TYR A 69 9.54 41.55 -11.26
N PHE A 70 10.78 42.01 -11.46
CA PHE A 70 11.58 41.63 -12.62
C PHE A 70 12.37 40.33 -12.35
N ALA A 71 11.74 39.19 -12.64
CA ALA A 71 12.30 37.85 -12.38
C ALA A 71 13.72 37.66 -12.92
N GLN A 72 13.98 38.06 -14.17
CA GLN A 72 15.29 37.90 -14.80
C GLN A 72 16.42 38.64 -14.06
N ALA A 73 16.13 39.81 -13.46
CA ALA A 73 17.12 40.54 -12.68
C ALA A 73 17.45 39.79 -11.37
N TRP A 74 16.43 39.25 -10.69
CA TRP A 74 16.62 38.39 -9.52
C TRP A 74 17.41 37.11 -9.85
N ALA A 75 17.11 36.46 -10.98
CA ALA A 75 17.85 35.28 -11.43
C ALA A 75 19.33 35.60 -11.74
N LYS A 76 19.61 36.70 -12.44
CA LYS A 76 21.00 37.15 -12.69
C LYS A 76 21.73 37.49 -11.40
N ARG A 77 21.03 38.04 -10.42
CA ARG A 77 21.58 38.34 -9.10
C ARG A 77 21.95 37.04 -8.37
N GLY A 78 21.05 36.06 -8.32
CA GLY A 78 21.33 34.76 -7.72
C GLY A 78 22.51 34.05 -8.38
N SER A 79 22.59 34.07 -9.71
CA SER A 79 23.75 33.49 -10.43
C SER A 79 25.06 34.16 -10.04
N LEU A 80 25.05 35.48 -9.85
CA LEU A 80 26.24 36.25 -9.48
C LEU A 80 26.63 36.04 -8.01
N GLU A 81 25.66 35.92 -7.12
CA GLU A 81 25.86 35.59 -5.70
C GLU A 81 26.47 34.19 -5.54
N LEU A 82 26.02 33.19 -6.31
CA LEU A 82 26.66 31.87 -6.38
C LEU A 82 28.12 31.96 -6.83
N ASP A 83 28.36 32.72 -7.88
CA ASP A 83 29.68 32.97 -8.45
C ASP A 83 30.65 33.68 -7.50
N LEU A 84 30.12 34.30 -6.44
CA LEU A 84 30.84 34.97 -5.36
C LEU A 84 30.92 34.11 -4.08
N GLY A 85 30.37 32.90 -4.08
CA GLY A 85 30.40 31.98 -2.95
C GLY A 85 29.35 32.28 -1.87
N ALA A 86 28.23 32.91 -2.23
CA ALA A 86 27.12 33.27 -1.36
C ALA A 86 25.84 32.45 -1.71
N PRO A 87 25.81 31.14 -1.41
CA PRO A 87 24.72 30.25 -1.85
C PRO A 87 23.39 30.51 -1.14
N GLU A 88 23.40 31.01 0.10
CA GLU A 88 22.17 31.31 0.85
C GLU A 88 21.46 32.54 0.27
N GLU A 89 22.21 33.61 0.01
CA GLU A 89 21.71 34.81 -0.66
C GLU A 89 21.25 34.49 -2.09
N ALA A 90 22.01 33.66 -2.81
CA ALA A 90 21.62 33.24 -4.14
C ALA A 90 20.31 32.46 -4.15
N ALA A 91 20.11 31.53 -3.20
CA ALA A 91 18.85 30.80 -3.07
C ALA A 91 17.68 31.77 -2.87
N SER A 92 17.83 32.75 -1.97
CA SER A 92 16.80 33.77 -1.75
C SER A 92 16.51 34.61 -3.00
N SER A 93 17.54 35.00 -3.76
CA SER A 93 17.38 35.71 -5.03
C SER A 93 16.65 34.85 -6.08
N PHE A 94 16.98 33.56 -6.18
CA PHE A 94 16.30 32.65 -7.11
C PHE A 94 14.86 32.35 -6.70
N GLU A 95 14.59 32.15 -5.41
CA GLU A 95 13.22 31.98 -4.89
C GLU A 95 12.38 33.22 -5.19
N THR A 96 12.94 34.42 -4.98
CA THR A 96 12.26 35.68 -5.34
C THR A 96 12.02 35.78 -6.85
N ALA A 97 12.94 35.30 -7.69
CA ALA A 97 12.73 35.23 -9.13
C ALA A 97 11.53 34.34 -9.48
N LEU A 98 11.39 33.18 -8.81
CA LEU A 98 10.27 32.24 -9.00
C LEU A 98 8.94 32.73 -8.42
N ASP A 99 8.97 33.57 -7.38
CA ASP A 99 7.79 34.28 -6.89
C ASP A 99 7.28 35.30 -7.92
N CYS A 100 8.18 35.90 -8.71
CA CYS A 100 7.83 36.83 -9.77
C CYS A 100 7.39 36.12 -11.06
N ASP A 101 8.12 35.07 -11.46
CA ASP A 101 7.85 34.23 -12.61
C ASP A 101 8.29 32.78 -12.30
N ASN A 102 7.31 31.90 -12.10
CA ASN A 102 7.55 30.52 -11.71
C ASN A 102 8.16 29.66 -12.83
N ASP A 103 8.28 30.20 -14.06
CA ASP A 103 8.89 29.55 -15.21
C ASP A 103 10.32 30.08 -15.50
N GLU A 104 10.89 30.91 -14.62
CA GLU A 104 12.25 31.44 -14.78
C GLU A 104 13.32 30.33 -14.68
N ILE A 105 13.73 29.83 -15.85
CA ILE A 105 14.65 28.70 -16.05
C ILE A 105 15.98 28.88 -15.31
N GLU A 106 16.56 30.07 -15.34
CA GLU A 106 17.86 30.32 -14.71
C GLU A 106 17.77 30.18 -13.20
N ALA A 107 16.64 30.60 -12.62
CA ALA A 107 16.38 30.45 -11.20
C ALA A 107 16.16 28.99 -10.79
N LEU A 108 15.35 28.24 -11.56
CA LEU A 108 15.15 26.80 -11.31
C LEU A 108 16.47 26.03 -11.35
N ARG A 109 17.35 26.30 -12.33
CA ARG A 109 18.67 25.66 -12.42
C ARG A 109 19.59 26.06 -11.28
N GLY A 110 19.57 27.34 -10.91
CA GLY A 110 20.31 27.85 -9.77
C GLY A 110 19.93 27.14 -8.47
N LEU A 111 18.64 27.00 -8.20
CA LEU A 111 18.12 26.26 -7.04
C LEU A 111 18.43 24.77 -7.12
N ALA A 112 18.26 24.13 -8.27
CA ALA A 112 18.62 22.71 -8.44
C ALA A 112 20.11 22.48 -8.12
N HIS A 113 20.98 23.37 -8.58
CA HIS A 113 22.40 23.32 -8.26
C HIS A 113 22.64 23.46 -6.76
N ILE A 114 22.03 24.46 -6.11
CA ILE A 114 22.17 24.73 -4.67
C ILE A 114 21.67 23.54 -3.83
N TYR A 115 20.45 23.09 -4.06
CA TYR A 115 19.86 21.98 -3.30
C TYR A 115 20.64 20.67 -3.51
N GLY A 116 21.24 20.49 -4.69
CA GLY A 116 22.12 19.35 -4.97
C GLY A 116 23.48 19.40 -4.27
N GLN A 117 23.91 20.56 -3.75
CA GLN A 117 25.17 20.66 -3.01
C GLN A 117 25.09 19.85 -1.70
N ASN A 118 26.17 19.16 -1.36
CA ASN A 118 26.31 18.34 -0.14
C ASN A 118 25.33 17.18 0.04
N ASN A 119 24.47 16.89 -0.95
CA ASN A 119 23.46 15.83 -0.89
C ASN A 119 22.56 15.92 0.35
N ASP A 120 22.19 17.16 0.70
CA ASP A 120 21.34 17.46 1.85
C ASP A 120 20.00 16.73 1.74
N THR A 121 19.69 15.90 2.74
CA THR A 121 18.45 15.14 2.80
C THR A 121 17.22 16.03 2.94
N GLU A 122 17.35 17.18 3.61
CA GLU A 122 16.23 18.08 3.88
C GLU A 122 15.75 18.78 2.60
N LYS A 123 16.66 19.02 1.65
CA LYS A 123 16.39 19.73 0.39
C LYS A 123 16.05 18.86 -0.81
N ARG A 124 15.96 17.54 -0.64
CA ARG A 124 15.67 16.61 -1.75
C ARG A 124 14.32 16.85 -2.40
N THR A 125 13.30 17.17 -1.59
CA THR A 125 11.94 17.39 -2.10
C THR A 125 11.90 18.65 -2.97
N GLU A 126 12.53 19.72 -2.50
CA GLU A 126 12.68 20.96 -3.26
C GLU A 126 13.50 20.75 -4.54
N GLU A 127 14.59 19.98 -4.48
CA GLU A 127 15.40 19.64 -5.66
C GLU A 127 14.60 18.87 -6.72
N ILE A 128 13.82 17.86 -6.30
CA ILE A 128 12.92 17.13 -7.20
C ILE A 128 11.91 18.07 -7.84
N LEU A 129 11.31 18.98 -7.05
CA LEU A 129 10.30 19.91 -7.55
C LEU A 129 10.85 20.83 -8.64
N VAL A 130 12.01 21.46 -8.41
CA VAL A 130 12.61 22.37 -9.40
C VAL A 130 13.09 21.64 -10.65
N LEU A 131 13.67 20.44 -10.52
CA LEU A 131 14.10 19.63 -11.67
C LEU A 131 12.90 19.10 -12.47
N THR A 132 11.80 18.73 -11.82
CA THR A 132 10.57 18.31 -12.51
C THR A 132 9.98 19.47 -13.29
N LYS A 133 9.91 20.66 -12.68
CA LYS A 133 9.45 21.87 -13.36
C LYS A 133 10.32 22.25 -14.57
N LEU A 134 11.65 22.09 -14.46
CA LEU A 134 12.57 22.27 -15.60
C LEU A 134 12.29 21.30 -16.75
N ASP A 135 12.02 20.02 -16.43
CA ASP A 135 11.69 19.00 -17.43
C ASP A 135 10.41 19.36 -18.20
N GLU A 136 9.39 19.87 -17.50
CA GLU A 136 8.13 20.32 -18.10
C GLU A 136 8.30 21.50 -19.09
N LEU A 137 9.25 22.40 -18.81
CA LEU A 137 9.42 23.64 -19.60
C LEU A 137 10.25 23.45 -20.88
N GLN A 138 11.36 22.70 -20.80
CA GLN A 138 12.33 22.62 -21.92
C GLN A 138 13.07 21.29 -22.00
N GLY A 139 12.75 20.33 -21.13
CA GLY A 139 13.50 19.09 -20.97
C GLY A 139 14.81 19.27 -20.18
N LEU A 140 15.42 18.15 -19.79
CA LEU A 140 16.60 18.10 -18.94
C LEU A 140 17.86 17.71 -19.70
N SER A 141 18.99 18.25 -19.26
CA SER A 141 20.34 17.81 -19.64
C SER A 141 20.68 16.44 -19.05
N SER A 142 21.76 15.83 -19.55
CA SER A 142 22.19 14.51 -19.08
C SER A 142 22.50 14.47 -17.58
N TRP A 143 23.11 15.53 -17.05
CA TRP A 143 23.37 15.65 -15.61
C TRP A 143 22.06 15.79 -14.81
N GLU A 144 21.13 16.64 -15.25
CA GLU A 144 19.84 16.87 -14.60
C GLU A 144 18.99 15.59 -14.59
N LEU A 145 18.91 14.85 -15.72
CA LEU A 145 18.22 13.56 -15.79
C LEU A 145 18.84 12.53 -14.84
N ASN A 146 20.16 12.41 -14.84
CA ASN A 146 20.84 11.47 -13.96
C ASN A 146 20.64 11.83 -12.49
N ARG A 147 20.68 13.12 -12.14
CA ARG A 147 20.44 13.61 -10.78
C ARG A 147 19.01 13.35 -10.33
N LEU A 148 18.02 13.66 -11.16
CA LEU A 148 16.62 13.41 -10.84
C LEU A 148 16.34 11.91 -10.65
N GLY A 149 16.93 11.05 -11.49
CA GLY A 149 16.88 9.60 -11.30
C GLY A 149 17.49 9.14 -9.96
N ILE A 150 18.64 9.71 -9.55
CA ILE A 150 19.25 9.44 -8.23
C ILE A 150 18.31 9.85 -7.09
N LEU A 151 17.69 11.03 -7.18
CA LEU A 151 16.79 11.53 -6.13
C LEU A 151 15.57 10.62 -5.96
N HIS A 152 14.94 10.20 -7.06
CA HIS A 152 13.83 9.24 -7.00
C HIS A 152 14.26 7.89 -6.44
N PHE A 153 15.42 7.37 -6.86
CA PHE A 153 15.96 6.12 -6.32
C PHE A 153 16.20 6.20 -4.80
N LEU A 154 16.81 7.28 -4.32
CA LEU A 154 17.06 7.49 -2.88
C LEU A 154 15.78 7.67 -2.06
N ASN A 155 14.68 8.12 -2.68
CA ASN A 155 13.36 8.23 -2.07
C ASN A 155 12.50 6.97 -2.29
N ASN A 156 13.11 5.86 -2.75
CA ASN A 156 12.44 4.59 -2.99
C ASN A 156 11.29 4.67 -4.01
N HIS A 157 11.45 5.52 -5.03
CA HIS A 157 10.54 5.67 -6.17
C HIS A 157 11.16 5.04 -7.43
N GLY A 158 11.23 3.70 -7.47
CA GLY A 158 11.99 2.98 -8.52
C GLY A 158 11.51 3.23 -9.95
N PHE A 159 10.18 3.31 -10.17
CA PHE A 159 9.62 3.57 -11.51
C PHE A 159 9.95 4.97 -12.04
N ASP A 160 9.98 5.99 -11.18
CA ASP A 160 10.41 7.33 -11.58
C ASP A 160 11.92 7.37 -11.88
N ALA A 161 12.73 6.65 -11.09
CA ALA A 161 14.16 6.51 -11.39
C ALA A 161 14.39 5.85 -12.76
N ILE A 162 13.62 4.81 -13.10
CA ILE A 162 13.62 4.18 -14.43
C ILE A 162 13.26 5.18 -15.53
N LYS A 163 12.20 5.99 -15.34
CA LYS A 163 11.78 7.02 -16.31
C LYS A 163 12.92 7.97 -16.68
N TYR A 164 13.65 8.50 -15.71
CA TYR A 164 14.73 9.47 -15.97
C TYR A 164 16.03 8.83 -16.43
N TRP A 165 16.45 7.69 -15.84
CA TRP A 165 17.68 7.02 -16.26
C TRP A 165 17.56 6.34 -17.62
N SER A 166 16.38 5.82 -18.01
CA SER A 166 16.17 5.31 -19.37
C SER A 166 16.31 6.43 -20.39
N ARG A 167 15.65 7.58 -20.20
CA ARG A 167 15.81 8.79 -21.03
C ARG A 167 17.28 9.22 -21.14
N ASN A 168 18.02 9.24 -20.03
CA ASN A 168 19.42 9.61 -20.07
C ASN A 168 20.29 8.59 -20.82
N ALA A 169 20.04 7.30 -20.62
CA ALA A 169 20.75 6.23 -21.31
C ALA A 169 20.50 6.21 -22.83
N HIS A 170 19.38 6.78 -23.29
CA HIS A 170 19.13 7.01 -24.73
C HIS A 170 19.92 8.20 -25.29
N GLN A 171 20.19 9.22 -24.47
CA GLN A 171 20.81 10.48 -24.91
C GLN A 171 22.34 10.51 -24.71
N SER A 172 22.86 9.62 -23.88
CA SER A 172 24.27 9.62 -23.47
C SER A 172 24.90 8.24 -23.68
N ASP A 173 26.13 8.25 -24.20
CA ASP A 173 26.97 7.05 -24.30
C ASP A 173 27.55 6.60 -22.94
N ASP A 174 27.32 7.40 -21.88
CA ASP A 174 27.79 7.07 -20.54
C ASP A 174 27.10 5.82 -19.98
N THR A 175 27.89 4.95 -19.35
CA THR A 175 27.41 3.70 -18.76
C THR A 175 26.84 3.89 -17.36
N ALA A 176 27.01 5.05 -16.72
CA ALA A 176 26.54 5.26 -15.35
C ALA A 176 25.01 5.21 -15.24
N SER A 177 24.27 5.87 -16.12
CA SER A 177 22.81 5.79 -16.09
C SER A 177 22.29 4.41 -16.48
N LEU A 178 22.96 3.69 -17.36
CA LEU A 178 22.61 2.30 -17.67
C LEU A 178 22.88 1.37 -16.48
N PHE A 179 23.98 1.59 -15.76
CA PHE A 179 24.27 0.87 -14.52
C PHE A 179 23.21 1.15 -13.44
N ASN A 180 22.85 2.43 -13.28
CA ASN A 180 21.85 2.89 -12.33
C ASN A 180 20.44 2.40 -12.69
N LEU A 181 20.09 2.35 -13.97
CA LEU A 181 18.85 1.76 -14.46
C LEU A 181 18.72 0.30 -13.99
N GLY A 182 19.82 -0.47 -14.05
CA GLY A 182 19.85 -1.81 -13.47
C GLY A 182 19.65 -1.83 -11.94
N LEU A 183 20.13 -0.82 -11.21
CA LEU A 183 19.83 -0.70 -9.77
C LEU A 183 18.34 -0.44 -9.52
N ALA A 184 17.70 0.44 -10.31
CA ALA A 184 16.28 0.74 -10.15
C ALA A 184 15.41 -0.48 -10.48
N TYR A 185 15.73 -1.21 -11.56
CA TYR A 185 15.02 -2.45 -11.90
C TYR A 185 15.13 -3.53 -10.82
N ASN A 186 16.25 -3.58 -10.09
CA ASN A 186 16.50 -4.52 -8.99
C ASN A 186 15.94 -4.05 -7.62
N MET A 187 15.26 -2.90 -7.54
CA MET A 187 14.59 -2.51 -6.30
C MET A 187 13.43 -3.46 -5.99
N ASP A 188 13.17 -3.73 -4.70
CA ASP A 188 12.15 -4.69 -4.27
C ASP A 188 10.73 -4.33 -4.74
N ASP A 189 10.41 -3.04 -4.86
CA ASP A 189 9.12 -2.54 -5.35
C ASP A 189 8.94 -2.71 -6.87
N VAL A 190 10.04 -2.64 -7.64
CA VAL A 190 10.05 -2.87 -9.09
C VAL A 190 10.15 -4.37 -9.40
N SER A 191 11.11 -5.08 -8.80
CA SER A 191 11.39 -6.51 -8.99
C SER A 191 11.45 -6.93 -10.46
N GLN A 192 12.19 -6.20 -11.30
CA GLN A 192 12.46 -6.55 -12.70
C GLN A 192 13.91 -6.99 -12.84
N ASP A 193 14.28 -8.07 -12.16
CA ASP A 193 15.68 -8.44 -11.98
C ASP A 193 16.35 -8.93 -13.27
N VAL A 194 15.58 -9.44 -14.23
CA VAL A 194 16.10 -9.81 -15.55
C VAL A 194 16.47 -8.56 -16.36
N ASP A 195 15.64 -7.50 -16.32
CA ASP A 195 15.99 -6.21 -16.94
C ASP A 195 17.21 -5.59 -16.26
N ALA A 196 17.34 -5.75 -14.94
CA ALA A 196 18.53 -5.31 -14.21
C ALA A 196 19.81 -6.00 -14.70
N VAL A 197 19.76 -7.33 -14.84
CA VAL A 197 20.88 -8.12 -15.37
C VAL A 197 21.21 -7.72 -16.81
N ASP A 198 20.20 -7.51 -17.64
CA ASP A 198 20.38 -7.09 -19.03
C ASP A 198 21.05 -5.70 -19.12
N CYS A 199 20.65 -4.74 -18.27
CA CYS A 199 21.31 -3.44 -18.15
C CYS A 199 22.79 -3.59 -17.77
N TRP A 200 23.11 -4.40 -16.77
CA TRP A 200 24.49 -4.63 -16.34
C TRP A 200 25.33 -5.39 -17.39
N ARG A 201 24.72 -6.27 -18.18
CA ARG A 201 25.37 -6.91 -19.33
C ARG A 201 25.68 -5.90 -20.43
N LEU A 202 24.78 -4.94 -20.70
CA LEU A 202 25.07 -3.84 -21.62
C LEU A 202 26.18 -2.93 -21.11
N VAL A 203 26.22 -2.63 -19.80
CA VAL A 203 27.35 -1.91 -19.19
C VAL A 203 28.66 -2.64 -19.46
N MET A 204 28.72 -3.96 -19.25
CA MET A 204 29.92 -4.76 -19.51
C MET A 204 30.30 -4.84 -21.00
N ARG A 205 29.31 -4.76 -21.90
CA ARG A 205 29.53 -4.68 -23.34
C ARG A 205 30.17 -3.35 -23.75
N ARG A 206 29.70 -2.23 -23.18
CA ARG A 206 30.17 -0.87 -23.48
C ARG A 206 31.46 -0.50 -22.75
N ASP A 207 31.62 -0.96 -21.50
CA ASP A 207 32.79 -0.77 -20.65
C ASP A 207 33.24 -2.11 -20.05
N VAL A 208 34.17 -2.75 -20.75
CA VAL A 208 34.80 -4.01 -20.32
C VAL A 208 35.63 -3.88 -19.03
N SER A 209 35.96 -2.66 -18.61
CA SER A 209 36.73 -2.40 -17.39
C SER A 209 35.86 -2.29 -16.14
N ASN A 210 34.53 -2.25 -16.30
CA ASN A 210 33.59 -2.09 -15.21
C ASN A 210 33.66 -3.28 -14.22
N LYS A 211 34.05 -2.99 -12.98
CA LYS A 211 34.16 -4.01 -11.92
C LYS A 211 32.89 -4.19 -11.08
N LYS A 212 31.91 -3.30 -11.21
CA LYS A 212 30.71 -3.28 -10.36
C LYS A 212 29.61 -4.18 -10.92
N ALA A 213 29.38 -4.13 -12.24
CA ALA A 213 28.32 -4.87 -12.93
C ALA A 213 28.37 -6.39 -12.69
N PRO A 214 29.55 -7.07 -12.77
CA PRO A 214 29.61 -8.51 -12.50
C PRO A 214 29.15 -8.90 -11.09
N GLY A 215 29.49 -8.07 -10.08
CA GLY A 215 29.06 -8.30 -8.69
C GLY A 215 27.55 -8.20 -8.51
N ARG A 216 26.91 -7.24 -9.22
CA ARG A 216 25.45 -7.07 -9.22
C ARG A 216 24.72 -8.21 -9.91
N ILE A 217 25.22 -8.67 -11.06
CA ILE A 217 24.67 -9.86 -11.73
C ILE A 217 24.77 -11.08 -10.80
N GLN A 218 25.94 -11.28 -10.17
CA GLN A 218 26.17 -12.42 -9.30
C GLN A 218 25.24 -12.45 -8.07
N SER A 219 24.83 -11.29 -7.54
CA SER A 219 23.92 -11.25 -6.38
C SER A 219 22.51 -11.76 -6.67
N VAL A 220 22.04 -11.66 -7.91
CA VAL A 220 20.68 -12.11 -8.29
C VAL A 220 20.67 -13.43 -9.08
N LYS A 221 21.78 -13.76 -9.74
CA LYS A 221 21.90 -14.90 -10.67
C LYS A 221 21.35 -16.21 -10.13
N THR A 222 21.71 -16.60 -8.91
CA THR A 222 21.30 -17.90 -8.34
C THR A 222 19.78 -18.01 -8.22
N ARG A 223 19.11 -16.95 -7.76
CA ARG A 223 17.65 -16.92 -7.63
C ARG A 223 16.98 -17.00 -9.00
N LEU A 224 17.47 -16.23 -9.97
CA LEU A 224 16.89 -16.19 -11.31
C LEU A 224 17.06 -17.52 -12.07
N LEU A 225 18.21 -18.18 -11.94
CA LEU A 225 18.40 -19.52 -12.50
C LEU A 225 17.57 -20.60 -11.79
N ASP A 226 17.26 -20.41 -10.50
CA ASP A 226 16.32 -21.29 -9.79
C ASP A 226 14.88 -21.10 -10.28
N LEU A 227 14.45 -19.84 -10.47
CA LEU A 227 13.16 -19.50 -11.05
C LEU A 227 13.02 -20.08 -12.47
N ALA A 228 14.04 -19.91 -13.32
CA ALA A 228 14.07 -20.48 -14.66
C ALA A 228 13.92 -22.01 -14.65
N ARG A 229 14.62 -22.71 -13.75
CA ARG A 229 14.48 -24.16 -13.59
C ARG A 229 13.07 -24.56 -13.13
N LYS A 230 12.46 -23.84 -12.18
CA LYS A 230 11.09 -24.08 -11.72
C LYS A 230 10.08 -23.97 -12.87
N VAL A 231 10.20 -22.92 -13.68
CA VAL A 231 9.36 -22.71 -14.87
C VAL A 231 9.53 -23.84 -15.88
N GLN A 232 10.78 -24.19 -16.22
CA GLN A 232 11.08 -25.24 -17.20
C GLN A 232 10.60 -26.64 -16.78
N THR A 233 10.57 -26.93 -15.48
CA THR A 233 10.09 -28.22 -14.97
C THR A 233 8.59 -28.41 -15.22
N SER A 234 7.82 -27.32 -15.28
CA SER A 234 6.41 -27.31 -15.68
C SER A 234 6.29 -27.08 -17.19
N ARG A 235 6.66 -28.07 -18.02
CA ARG A 235 6.70 -27.97 -19.50
C ARG A 235 5.40 -27.43 -20.15
N LYS A 236 4.25 -27.54 -19.46
CA LYS A 236 2.95 -26.98 -19.90
C LYS A 236 2.84 -25.45 -19.74
N SER A 237 3.69 -24.86 -18.93
CA SER A 237 3.69 -23.45 -18.57
C SER A 237 4.65 -22.63 -19.44
N LEU A 238 5.51 -23.31 -20.20
CA LEU A 238 6.53 -22.66 -21.00
C LEU A 238 5.93 -21.95 -22.21
N CYS A 239 4.94 -22.55 -22.88
CA CYS A 239 4.28 -21.98 -24.05
C CYS A 239 2.77 -22.24 -24.02
N LEU A 240 2.02 -21.51 -24.85
CA LEU A 240 0.59 -21.81 -25.04
C LEU A 240 0.41 -23.18 -25.70
N PRO A 241 -0.79 -23.79 -25.59
CA PRO A 241 -1.19 -24.92 -26.42
C PRO A 241 -1.06 -24.61 -27.92
N GLU A 242 -0.71 -25.62 -28.72
CA GLU A 242 -0.41 -25.48 -30.15
C GLU A 242 -1.56 -24.88 -30.97
N ASP A 243 -2.81 -25.19 -30.62
CA ASP A 243 -4.02 -24.63 -31.24
C ASP A 243 -4.20 -23.12 -31.03
N GLN A 244 -3.36 -22.52 -30.18
CA GLN A 244 -3.40 -21.10 -29.84
C GLN A 244 -2.17 -20.34 -30.32
N TRP A 245 -1.18 -21.04 -30.88
CA TRP A 245 -0.03 -20.40 -31.49
C TRP A 245 -0.47 -19.52 -32.66
N TYR A 246 0.29 -18.46 -32.90
CA TYR A 246 0.14 -17.50 -33.99
C TYR A 246 -1.19 -16.73 -34.00
N SER A 247 -1.98 -16.82 -32.94
CA SER A 247 -3.31 -16.19 -32.87
C SER A 247 -3.26 -14.69 -32.61
N ILE A 248 -2.18 -14.17 -32.00
CA ILE A 248 -1.95 -12.74 -31.79
C ILE A 248 -0.99 -12.19 -32.85
N TYR A 249 0.10 -12.88 -33.11
CA TYR A 249 1.16 -12.38 -33.98
C TYR A 249 1.71 -13.46 -34.91
N ILE A 250 1.80 -13.11 -36.19
CA ILE A 250 2.49 -13.89 -37.24
C ILE A 250 3.54 -12.97 -37.83
N ASN A 251 4.81 -13.31 -37.65
CA ASN A 251 5.90 -12.57 -38.27
C ASN A 251 5.98 -12.88 -39.77
N PRO A 252 5.94 -11.88 -40.68
CA PRO A 252 6.00 -12.13 -42.12
C PRO A 252 7.29 -12.79 -42.60
N PHE A 253 8.45 -12.52 -41.99
CA PHE A 253 9.71 -13.18 -42.37
C PHE A 253 9.72 -14.66 -41.97
N GLN A 254 9.17 -14.98 -40.80
CA GLN A 254 8.97 -16.38 -40.39
C GLN A 254 8.00 -17.11 -41.32
N LEU A 255 6.88 -16.46 -41.66
CA LEU A 255 5.87 -16.98 -42.58
C LEU A 255 6.45 -17.28 -43.96
N LEU A 256 7.25 -16.35 -44.49
CA LEU A 256 7.89 -16.46 -45.80
C LEU A 256 9.12 -17.39 -45.81
N ASN A 257 9.42 -18.06 -44.69
CA ASN A 257 10.59 -18.93 -44.53
C ASN A 257 11.89 -18.23 -44.92
N CYS A 258 12.08 -17.01 -44.39
CA CYS A 258 13.24 -16.17 -44.66
C CYS A 258 14.55 -16.93 -44.34
N PRO A 259 15.55 -16.92 -45.24
CA PRO A 259 16.85 -17.55 -44.99
C PRO A 259 17.53 -17.00 -43.73
N LYS A 260 18.23 -17.87 -42.99
CA LYS A 260 18.87 -17.49 -41.72
C LYS A 260 20.00 -16.46 -41.88
N ASP A 261 20.63 -16.46 -43.03
CA ASP A 261 21.76 -15.63 -43.45
C ASP A 261 21.33 -14.42 -44.30
N PHE A 262 20.03 -14.17 -44.42
CA PHE A 262 19.51 -13.00 -45.16
C PHE A 262 19.94 -11.69 -44.49
N ASP A 263 20.39 -10.74 -45.30
CA ASP A 263 20.65 -9.36 -44.89
C ASP A 263 19.41 -8.50 -45.20
N PHE A 264 18.97 -7.70 -44.24
CA PHE A 264 17.77 -6.86 -44.42
C PHE A 264 17.98 -5.78 -45.47
N ASP A 265 19.21 -5.32 -45.67
CA ASP A 265 19.55 -4.33 -46.69
C ASP A 265 19.32 -4.87 -48.12
N ASP A 266 19.22 -6.19 -48.30
CA ASP A 266 18.88 -6.86 -49.56
C ASP A 266 17.36 -7.00 -49.78
N LEU A 267 16.52 -6.44 -48.90
CA LEU A 267 15.06 -6.56 -48.99
C LEU A 267 14.49 -5.70 -50.12
N GLU A 268 14.27 -6.34 -51.27
CA GLU A 268 13.59 -5.74 -52.42
C GLU A 268 12.22 -6.36 -52.69
N PRO A 269 11.28 -5.64 -53.34
CA PRO A 269 9.97 -6.19 -53.72
C PRO A 269 10.05 -7.52 -54.49
N LYS A 270 11.07 -7.72 -55.33
CA LYS A 270 11.27 -8.96 -56.10
C LYS A 270 11.60 -10.15 -55.20
N VAL A 271 12.35 -9.93 -54.12
CA VAL A 271 12.70 -10.97 -53.13
C VAL A 271 11.44 -11.40 -52.39
N VAL A 272 10.65 -10.44 -51.89
CA VAL A 272 9.38 -10.71 -51.21
C VAL A 272 8.41 -11.46 -52.13
N GLN A 273 8.29 -11.05 -53.40
CA GLN A 273 7.43 -11.75 -54.37
C GLN A 273 7.88 -13.19 -54.64
N LYS A 274 9.20 -13.44 -54.67
CA LYS A 274 9.75 -14.79 -54.81
C LYS A 274 9.35 -15.67 -53.64
N TRP A 275 9.56 -15.20 -52.40
CA TRP A 275 9.17 -15.96 -51.20
C TRP A 275 7.66 -16.15 -51.10
N LYS A 276 6.87 -15.11 -51.40
CA LYS A 276 5.40 -15.18 -51.44
C LYS A 276 4.92 -16.26 -52.41
N LYS A 277 5.53 -16.37 -53.59
CA LYS A 277 5.20 -17.43 -54.56
C LYS A 277 5.50 -18.82 -54.02
N MET A 278 6.64 -19.00 -53.34
CA MET A 278 7.02 -20.28 -52.72
C MET A 278 6.03 -20.66 -51.60
N LEU A 279 5.69 -19.70 -50.72
CA LEU A 279 4.70 -19.89 -49.67
C LEU A 279 3.33 -20.29 -50.22
N LEU A 280 2.83 -19.59 -51.24
CA LEU A 280 1.52 -19.89 -51.84
C LEU A 280 1.48 -21.27 -52.52
N GLN A 281 2.61 -21.75 -53.03
CA GLN A 281 2.73 -23.11 -53.56
C GLN A 281 2.69 -24.14 -52.43
N GLU A 282 3.41 -23.91 -51.33
CA GLU A 282 3.38 -24.81 -50.16
C GLU A 282 1.97 -24.91 -49.56
N ILE A 283 1.28 -23.77 -49.42
CA ILE A 283 -0.11 -23.72 -48.93
C ILE A 283 -1.05 -24.59 -49.78
N GLU A 284 -0.87 -24.62 -51.11
CA GLU A 284 -1.66 -25.49 -51.98
C GLU A 284 -1.31 -26.96 -51.84
N LEU A 285 -0.02 -27.28 -51.63
CA LEU A 285 0.46 -28.66 -51.52
C LEU A 285 0.10 -29.30 -50.18
N GLU A 286 0.17 -28.55 -49.08
CA GLU A 286 0.05 -29.03 -47.70
C GLU A 286 -1.24 -28.57 -47.01
N GLU A 287 -2.25 -28.18 -47.80
CA GLU A 287 -3.55 -27.70 -47.32
C GLU A 287 -3.43 -26.57 -46.26
N GLY A 288 -2.49 -25.65 -46.49
CA GLY A 288 -2.21 -24.49 -45.63
C GLY A 288 -1.34 -24.77 -44.40
N LYS A 289 -0.90 -26.01 -44.17
CA LYS A 289 0.02 -26.35 -43.09
C LYS A 289 1.46 -26.09 -43.50
N LEU A 290 2.26 -25.51 -42.61
CA LEU A 290 3.65 -25.15 -42.90
C LEU A 290 4.61 -25.95 -42.01
N HIS A 291 5.50 -26.74 -42.62
CA HIS A 291 6.40 -27.62 -41.85
C HIS A 291 7.41 -26.85 -40.98
N TRP A 292 7.74 -25.61 -41.34
CA TRP A 292 8.61 -24.72 -40.55
C TRP A 292 7.88 -23.89 -39.50
N MET A 293 6.54 -23.89 -39.50
CA MET A 293 5.68 -23.24 -38.50
C MET A 293 4.61 -24.22 -38.02
N PRO A 294 4.96 -25.19 -37.17
CA PRO A 294 3.98 -26.15 -36.64
C PRO A 294 2.83 -25.45 -35.92
N GLY A 295 1.62 -26.00 -35.95
CA GLY A 295 0.43 -25.44 -35.29
C GLY A 295 -0.31 -24.35 -36.07
N ILE A 296 0.26 -23.80 -37.15
CA ILE A 296 -0.44 -22.84 -38.00
C ILE A 296 -1.13 -23.51 -39.18
N THR A 297 -2.29 -22.99 -39.58
CA THR A 297 -2.90 -23.24 -40.88
C THR A 297 -3.24 -21.89 -41.50
N VAL A 298 -2.66 -21.59 -42.66
CA VAL A 298 -2.75 -20.27 -43.31
C VAL A 298 -3.41 -20.42 -44.67
N ASP A 299 -4.46 -19.64 -44.91
CA ASP A 299 -5.07 -19.54 -46.24
C ASP A 299 -4.30 -18.56 -47.15
N ARG A 300 -4.57 -18.64 -48.45
CA ARG A 300 -3.90 -17.78 -49.45
C ARG A 300 -4.11 -16.30 -49.20
N SER A 301 -5.31 -15.88 -48.77
CA SER A 301 -5.62 -14.47 -48.54
C SER A 301 -4.78 -13.91 -47.41
N LYS A 302 -4.68 -14.65 -46.30
CA LYS A 302 -3.90 -14.23 -45.14
C LYS A 302 -2.40 -14.21 -45.43
N ALA A 303 -1.90 -15.21 -46.17
CA ALA A 303 -0.51 -15.23 -46.62
C ALA A 303 -0.17 -14.03 -47.52
N ILE A 304 -1.09 -13.65 -48.42
CA ILE A 304 -0.95 -12.49 -49.29
C ILE A 304 -0.89 -11.19 -48.47
N GLU A 305 -1.86 -11.00 -47.57
CA GLU A 305 -1.97 -9.82 -46.70
C GLU A 305 -0.69 -9.63 -45.88
N LEU A 306 -0.20 -10.68 -45.22
CA LEU A 306 0.98 -10.61 -44.36
C LEU A 306 2.26 -10.38 -45.17
N ALA A 307 2.39 -10.99 -46.35
CA ALA A 307 3.54 -10.74 -47.23
C ALA A 307 3.56 -9.31 -47.78
N GLU A 308 2.38 -8.71 -48.04
CA GLU A 308 2.26 -7.34 -48.53
C GLU A 308 2.64 -6.29 -47.48
N LYS A 309 2.58 -6.61 -46.18
CA LYS A 309 3.12 -5.75 -45.11
C LYS A 309 4.61 -5.44 -45.29
N LEU A 310 5.37 -6.33 -45.95
CA LEU A 310 6.79 -6.10 -46.22
C LEU A 310 7.06 -5.10 -47.36
N SER A 311 6.01 -4.58 -48.01
CA SER A 311 6.14 -3.50 -48.99
C SER A 311 6.33 -2.12 -48.34
N ASP A 312 5.92 -1.99 -47.07
CA ASP A 312 6.23 -0.85 -46.22
C ASP A 312 7.54 -1.13 -45.49
N ILE A 313 8.56 -0.30 -45.74
CA ILE A 313 9.91 -0.54 -45.22
C ILE A 313 10.01 -0.36 -43.71
N GLU A 314 9.20 0.53 -43.12
CA GLU A 314 9.18 0.74 -41.66
C GLU A 314 8.56 -0.47 -40.98
N VAL A 315 7.40 -0.93 -41.47
CA VAL A 315 6.75 -2.14 -40.97
C VAL A 315 7.63 -3.37 -41.18
N ALA A 316 8.31 -3.48 -42.33
CA ALA A 316 9.27 -4.54 -42.58
C ALA A 316 10.42 -4.51 -41.58
N SER A 317 10.98 -3.33 -41.28
CA SER A 317 12.06 -3.14 -40.31
C SER A 317 11.66 -3.61 -38.92
N TYR A 318 10.48 -3.22 -38.42
CA TYR A 318 10.02 -3.63 -37.09
C TYR A 318 9.81 -5.14 -36.98
N ASN A 319 9.21 -5.76 -38.01
CA ASN A 319 9.07 -7.21 -38.06
C ASN A 319 10.43 -7.92 -38.18
N TRP A 320 11.41 -7.31 -38.83
CA TRP A 320 12.75 -7.86 -38.92
C TRP A 320 13.47 -7.86 -37.56
N GLU A 321 13.38 -6.77 -36.80
CA GLU A 321 13.95 -6.68 -35.45
C GLU A 321 13.39 -7.78 -34.53
N VAL A 322 12.07 -7.98 -34.55
CA VAL A 322 11.42 -9.09 -33.84
C VAL A 322 11.92 -10.45 -34.35
N PHE A 323 12.01 -10.63 -35.68
CA PHE A 323 12.45 -11.89 -36.28
C PHE A 323 13.88 -12.28 -35.85
N LYS A 324 14.77 -11.30 -35.66
CA LYS A 324 16.14 -11.50 -35.18
C LYS A 324 16.18 -11.84 -33.69
N CYS A 325 15.27 -11.29 -32.89
CA CYS A 325 15.13 -11.57 -31.47
C CYS A 325 14.29 -12.84 -31.22
N LYS A 326 14.90 -14.02 -31.34
CA LYS A 326 14.19 -15.31 -31.20
C LYS A 326 13.33 -15.45 -29.94
N PRO A 327 13.80 -15.10 -28.72
CA PRO A 327 12.95 -15.21 -27.53
C PRO A 327 11.69 -14.35 -27.63
N LEU A 328 11.82 -13.10 -28.11
CA LEU A 328 10.67 -12.21 -28.33
C LEU A 328 9.72 -12.76 -29.41
N LEU A 329 10.27 -13.25 -30.53
CA LEU A 329 9.48 -13.85 -31.59
C LEU A 329 8.65 -15.04 -31.10
N GLU A 330 9.28 -15.95 -30.33
CA GLU A 330 8.61 -17.13 -29.77
C GLU A 330 7.58 -16.73 -28.69
N PHE A 331 7.85 -15.68 -27.91
CA PHE A 331 6.85 -15.12 -27.01
C PHE A 331 5.64 -14.56 -27.75
N LEU A 332 5.84 -13.64 -28.70
CA LEU A 332 4.74 -13.03 -29.46
C LEU A 332 3.94 -14.07 -30.25
N SER A 333 4.63 -15.04 -30.83
CA SER A 333 4.01 -16.04 -31.71
C SER A 333 3.35 -17.17 -30.92
N LYS A 334 3.96 -17.66 -29.82
CA LYS A 334 3.53 -18.90 -29.15
C LYS A 334 3.25 -18.72 -27.66
N GLY A 335 3.50 -17.54 -27.12
CA GLY A 335 3.48 -17.27 -25.67
C GLY A 335 4.59 -18.00 -24.93
N ASP A 336 5.74 -18.22 -25.58
CA ASP A 336 6.89 -18.84 -24.93
C ASP A 336 7.51 -17.89 -23.89
N ILE A 337 7.41 -18.23 -22.60
CA ILE A 337 7.88 -17.37 -21.51
C ILE A 337 9.39 -17.47 -21.25
N SER A 338 10.14 -18.26 -22.03
CA SER A 338 11.62 -18.23 -21.98
C SER A 338 12.18 -16.85 -22.27
N HIS A 339 11.43 -16.00 -22.99
CA HIS A 339 11.70 -14.57 -23.13
C HIS A 339 11.94 -13.86 -21.81
N PHE A 340 11.30 -14.26 -20.72
CA PHE A 340 11.40 -13.61 -19.41
C PHE A 340 12.39 -14.30 -18.47
N LEU A 341 13.05 -15.36 -18.92
CA LEU A 341 13.98 -16.11 -18.08
C LEU A 341 15.40 -15.61 -18.26
N LEU A 342 16.17 -15.65 -17.16
CA LEU A 342 17.60 -15.47 -17.23
C LEU A 342 18.23 -16.69 -17.93
N ASP A 343 18.88 -16.44 -19.06
CA ASP A 343 19.85 -17.35 -19.64
C ASP A 343 21.26 -16.94 -19.20
N GLU A 344 22.10 -17.90 -18.82
CA GLU A 344 23.42 -17.64 -18.26
C GLU A 344 24.42 -17.11 -19.31
N GLU A 345 24.32 -17.60 -20.54
CA GLU A 345 25.27 -17.37 -21.62
C GLU A 345 24.77 -16.36 -22.66
N SER A 346 23.46 -16.13 -22.70
CA SER A 346 22.80 -15.34 -23.73
C SER A 346 21.89 -14.24 -23.16
N SER A 347 21.81 -13.14 -23.90
CA SER A 347 20.82 -12.07 -23.69
C SER A 347 20.60 -11.36 -25.03
N PRO A 348 19.36 -10.92 -25.35
CA PRO A 348 19.03 -10.23 -26.59
C PRO A 348 19.50 -8.76 -26.58
N LEU A 349 20.74 -8.53 -26.17
CA LEU A 349 21.33 -7.20 -25.95
C LEU A 349 21.25 -6.31 -27.20
N ASP A 350 21.43 -6.88 -28.39
CA ASP A 350 21.34 -6.12 -29.66
C ASP A 350 19.94 -5.55 -29.87
N PHE A 351 18.89 -6.30 -29.50
CA PHE A 351 17.51 -5.81 -29.56
C PHE A 351 17.25 -4.79 -28.45
N ILE A 352 17.75 -5.03 -27.23
CA ILE A 352 17.59 -4.10 -26.09
C ILE A 352 18.20 -2.73 -26.42
N GLU A 353 19.36 -2.68 -27.05
CA GLU A 353 19.98 -1.41 -27.47
C GLU A 353 19.14 -0.67 -28.52
N ARG A 354 18.47 -1.39 -29.42
CA ARG A 354 17.60 -0.78 -30.45
C ARG A 354 16.26 -0.32 -29.91
N VAL A 355 15.58 -1.18 -29.14
CA VAL A 355 14.25 -0.90 -28.59
C VAL A 355 14.29 0.18 -27.51
N SER A 356 15.44 0.34 -26.83
CA SER A 356 15.62 1.44 -25.88
C SER A 356 15.56 2.78 -26.64
N VAL A 357 16.36 2.96 -27.69
CA VAL A 357 16.44 4.24 -28.41
C VAL A 357 15.29 4.51 -29.41
N SER A 358 14.66 3.50 -30.00
CA SER A 358 13.56 3.69 -30.95
C SER A 358 12.20 3.66 -30.26
N GLU A 359 11.57 4.83 -30.17
CA GLU A 359 10.19 4.96 -29.69
C GLU A 359 9.19 4.34 -30.67
N GLU A 360 9.47 4.40 -31.97
CA GLU A 360 8.61 3.86 -33.02
C GLU A 360 8.52 2.33 -32.95
N VAL A 361 9.65 1.66 -32.74
CA VAL A 361 9.67 0.20 -32.53
C VAL A 361 8.88 -0.17 -31.27
N ARG A 362 9.03 0.60 -30.18
CA ARG A 362 8.29 0.36 -28.93
C ARG A 362 6.80 0.58 -29.11
N GLU A 363 6.39 1.66 -29.74
CA GLU A 363 4.97 1.96 -30.02
C GLU A 363 4.36 0.83 -30.86
N TRP A 364 4.99 0.45 -31.97
CA TRP A 364 4.52 -0.66 -32.81
C TRP A 364 4.47 -2.00 -32.07
N LEU A 365 5.48 -2.32 -31.25
CA LEU A 365 5.55 -3.57 -30.50
C LEU A 365 4.48 -3.64 -29.39
N SER A 366 4.05 -2.50 -28.86
CA SER A 366 3.21 -2.43 -27.67
C SER A 366 1.86 -3.11 -27.84
N GLU A 367 1.22 -2.98 -29.00
CA GLU A 367 -0.07 -3.62 -29.29
C GLU A 367 0.02 -5.17 -29.30
N PRO A 368 0.82 -5.82 -30.16
CA PRO A 368 0.91 -7.29 -30.17
C PRO A 368 1.50 -7.84 -28.87
N PHE A 369 2.44 -7.13 -28.24
CA PHE A 369 3.07 -7.57 -26.99
C PHE A 369 2.08 -7.56 -25.83
N SER A 370 1.35 -6.47 -25.61
CA SER A 370 0.41 -6.35 -24.49
C SER A 370 -0.70 -7.38 -24.59
N ALA A 371 -1.27 -7.59 -25.78
CA ALA A 371 -2.30 -8.59 -26.03
C ALA A 371 -1.81 -10.03 -25.74
N GLN A 372 -0.60 -10.37 -26.20
CA GLN A 372 -0.02 -11.70 -25.95
C GLN A 372 0.35 -11.87 -24.47
N TYR A 373 0.89 -10.82 -23.85
CA TYR A 373 1.25 -10.82 -22.43
C TYR A 373 0.03 -11.04 -21.55
N ASP A 374 -1.05 -10.26 -21.72
CA ASP A 374 -2.27 -10.43 -20.93
C ASP A 374 -2.84 -11.84 -21.06
N ARG A 375 -2.83 -12.41 -22.28
CA ARG A 375 -3.27 -13.78 -22.51
C ARG A 375 -2.44 -14.81 -21.75
N VAL A 376 -1.11 -14.71 -21.82
CA VAL A 376 -0.20 -15.66 -21.16
C VAL A 376 -0.27 -15.50 -19.64
N PHE A 377 -0.25 -14.27 -19.16
CA PHE A 377 -0.33 -13.93 -17.74
C PHE A 377 -1.66 -14.38 -17.11
N SER A 378 -2.79 -14.09 -17.77
CA SER A 378 -4.12 -14.56 -17.35
C SER A 378 -4.16 -16.09 -17.18
N LYS A 379 -3.58 -16.83 -18.14
CA LYS A 379 -3.51 -18.29 -18.05
C LYS A 379 -2.64 -18.77 -16.89
N ALA A 380 -1.52 -18.10 -16.63
CA ALA A 380 -0.67 -18.43 -15.48
C ALA A 380 -1.41 -18.21 -14.16
N VAL A 381 -2.19 -17.12 -14.04
CA VAL A 381 -3.07 -16.84 -12.90
C VAL A 381 -4.14 -17.92 -12.72
N VAL A 382 -4.87 -18.27 -13.78
CA VAL A 382 -5.89 -19.34 -13.76
C VAL A 382 -5.30 -20.69 -13.36
N ALA A 383 -4.11 -21.02 -13.90
CA ALA A 383 -3.38 -22.24 -13.59
C ALA A 383 -2.73 -22.22 -12.19
N ARG A 384 -2.71 -21.07 -11.51
CA ARG A 384 -2.02 -20.84 -10.23
C ARG A 384 -0.54 -21.21 -10.31
N ASP A 385 0.06 -20.88 -11.45
CA ASP A 385 1.47 -21.10 -11.73
C ASP A 385 2.31 -19.93 -11.21
N VAL A 386 2.64 -20.00 -9.92
CA VAL A 386 3.40 -18.95 -9.22
C VAL A 386 4.76 -18.70 -9.89
N PRO A 387 5.59 -19.71 -10.24
CA PRO A 387 6.84 -19.48 -10.98
C PRO A 387 6.65 -18.76 -12.31
N ALA A 388 5.64 -19.11 -13.10
CA ALA A 388 5.39 -18.43 -14.37
C ALA A 388 4.94 -16.97 -14.18
N ILE A 389 4.09 -16.71 -13.18
CA ILE A 389 3.66 -15.34 -12.80
C ILE A 389 4.87 -14.51 -12.37
N GLU A 390 5.72 -15.06 -11.50
CA GLU A 390 6.94 -14.40 -11.03
C GLU A 390 7.87 -14.07 -12.21
N ALA A 391 8.14 -15.03 -13.09
CA ALA A 391 8.99 -14.84 -14.26
C ALA A 391 8.47 -13.73 -15.19
N LEU A 392 7.17 -13.72 -15.50
CA LEU A 392 6.57 -12.69 -16.36
C LEU A 392 6.72 -11.27 -15.78
N LEU A 393 6.64 -11.14 -14.45
CA LEU A 393 6.78 -9.84 -13.78
C LEU A 393 8.23 -9.38 -13.69
N ASP A 394 9.19 -10.30 -13.80
CA ASP A 394 10.62 -10.09 -13.59
C ASP A 394 11.34 -9.33 -14.73
N GLY A 395 10.62 -8.91 -15.78
CA GLY A 395 11.10 -7.88 -16.70
C GLY A 395 10.71 -8.06 -18.17
N ARG A 396 11.51 -7.46 -19.06
CA ARG A 396 11.48 -7.51 -20.53
C ARG A 396 10.14 -7.14 -21.17
N ARG A 397 9.44 -6.21 -20.53
CA ARG A 397 8.24 -5.55 -21.04
C ARG A 397 8.66 -4.33 -21.85
N TRP A 398 9.17 -4.57 -23.05
CA TRP A 398 9.72 -3.54 -23.96
C TRP A 398 8.62 -2.77 -24.70
N ILE A 399 7.69 -2.19 -23.94
CA ILE A 399 6.49 -1.50 -24.44
C ILE A 399 6.49 -0.05 -23.99
N MET A 400 5.59 0.72 -24.57
CA MET A 400 5.32 2.09 -24.14
C MET A 400 4.59 2.08 -22.79
N PRO A 401 4.90 3.04 -21.88
CA PRO A 401 4.26 3.09 -20.56
C PRO A 401 2.73 3.11 -20.62
N SER A 402 2.14 3.74 -21.65
CA SER A 402 0.70 3.78 -21.91
C SER A 402 0.04 2.42 -22.11
N TYR A 403 0.81 1.39 -22.49
CA TYR A 403 0.30 0.03 -22.71
C TYR A 403 0.50 -0.91 -21.52
N THR A 404 1.07 -0.43 -20.41
CA THR A 404 1.36 -1.27 -19.23
C THR A 404 0.09 -1.94 -18.68
N ASP A 405 -1.03 -1.22 -18.68
CA ASP A 405 -2.30 -1.73 -18.16
C ASP A 405 -2.95 -2.75 -19.10
N HIS A 406 -2.75 -2.61 -20.42
CA HIS A 406 -3.22 -3.57 -21.43
C HIS A 406 -2.62 -4.97 -21.24
N CYS A 407 -1.47 -5.08 -20.57
CA CYS A 407 -0.87 -6.36 -20.20
C CYS A 407 -1.64 -7.13 -19.12
N PHE A 408 -2.66 -6.55 -18.48
CA PHE A 408 -3.29 -7.14 -17.29
C PHE A 408 -4.83 -7.11 -17.29
N GLU A 409 -5.48 -6.70 -18.40
CA GLU A 409 -6.93 -6.50 -18.45
C GLU A 409 -7.73 -7.77 -18.11
N ASN A 410 -7.48 -8.89 -18.79
CA ASN A 410 -8.14 -10.16 -18.46
C ASN A 410 -7.61 -10.72 -17.15
N ALA A 411 -6.31 -10.55 -16.90
CA ALA A 411 -5.67 -11.06 -15.70
C ALA A 411 -6.32 -10.51 -14.42
N LEU A 412 -6.76 -9.25 -14.43
CA LEU A 412 -7.46 -8.62 -13.31
C LEU A 412 -8.73 -9.38 -12.94
N ARG A 413 -9.52 -9.79 -13.94
CA ARG A 413 -10.73 -10.58 -13.74
C ARG A 413 -10.40 -11.99 -13.24
N GLU A 414 -9.36 -12.62 -13.78
CA GLU A 414 -8.94 -13.96 -13.34
C GLU A 414 -8.41 -13.94 -11.90
N ALA A 415 -7.64 -12.91 -11.53
CA ALA A 415 -7.19 -12.70 -10.15
C ALA A 415 -8.37 -12.51 -9.21
N GLY A 416 -9.39 -11.73 -9.60
CA GLY A 416 -10.63 -11.58 -8.84
C GLY A 416 -11.41 -12.89 -8.67
N SER A 417 -11.28 -13.83 -9.61
CA SER A 417 -11.91 -15.15 -9.54
C SER A 417 -11.22 -16.09 -8.54
N LEU A 418 -9.93 -15.87 -8.23
CA LEU A 418 -9.23 -16.59 -7.16
C LEU A 418 -9.90 -16.40 -5.78
N LEU A 419 -10.61 -15.29 -5.58
CA LEU A 419 -11.25 -14.95 -4.31
C LEU A 419 -12.63 -15.60 -4.11
N ILE A 420 -13.20 -16.25 -5.13
CA ILE A 420 -14.53 -16.90 -5.02
C ILE A 420 -14.63 -17.83 -3.78
N PRO A 421 -13.69 -18.74 -3.51
CA PRO A 421 -13.78 -19.62 -2.34
C PRO A 421 -13.72 -18.86 -1.01
N LEU A 422 -13.01 -17.72 -0.97
CA LEU A 422 -12.92 -16.88 0.21
C LEU A 422 -14.22 -16.08 0.42
N ARG A 423 -14.86 -15.61 -0.67
CA ARG A 423 -16.21 -15.01 -0.63
C ARG A 423 -17.25 -16.02 -0.11
N GLU A 424 -17.21 -17.27 -0.60
CA GLU A 424 -18.07 -18.35 -0.12
C GLU A 424 -17.83 -18.67 1.36
N LEU A 425 -16.57 -18.66 1.80
CA LEU A 425 -16.22 -18.85 3.21
C LEU A 425 -16.76 -17.72 4.08
N LYS A 426 -16.64 -16.46 3.61
CA LYS A 426 -17.24 -15.29 4.25
C LYS A 426 -18.76 -15.42 4.39
N ILE A 427 -19.48 -15.80 3.33
CA ILE A 427 -20.94 -15.98 3.40
C ILE A 427 -21.31 -17.04 4.44
N ARG A 428 -20.55 -18.14 4.51
CA ARG A 428 -20.76 -19.17 5.54
C ARG A 428 -20.49 -18.67 6.95
N ALA A 429 -19.56 -17.74 7.14
CA ALA A 429 -19.22 -17.16 8.43
C ALA A 429 -20.41 -16.44 9.10
N GLU A 430 -21.39 -15.97 8.34
CA GLU A 430 -22.61 -15.33 8.87
C GLU A 430 -23.52 -16.30 9.64
N THR A 431 -23.31 -17.62 9.50
CA THR A 431 -24.15 -18.66 10.13
C THR A 431 -23.37 -19.78 10.79
N PHE A 432 -22.15 -20.06 10.34
CA PHE A 432 -21.28 -21.11 10.85
C PHE A 432 -19.95 -20.53 11.32
N LYS A 433 -19.47 -21.02 12.46
CA LYS A 433 -18.17 -20.63 13.01
C LYS A 433 -17.02 -21.18 12.16
N VAL A 434 -16.41 -20.32 11.35
CA VAL A 434 -15.27 -20.64 10.49
C VAL A 434 -13.98 -20.68 11.31
N THR A 435 -13.18 -21.74 11.19
CA THR A 435 -11.90 -21.87 11.90
C THR A 435 -10.75 -21.24 11.11
N VAL A 436 -9.66 -20.88 11.80
CA VAL A 436 -8.40 -20.43 11.16
C VAL A 436 -7.94 -21.45 10.11
N LYS A 437 -7.98 -22.74 10.44
CA LYS A 437 -7.55 -23.81 9.52
C LYS A 437 -8.35 -23.84 8.22
N GLN A 438 -9.65 -23.56 8.26
CA GLN A 438 -10.47 -23.50 7.05
C GLN A 438 -10.09 -22.31 6.15
N ILE A 439 -9.64 -21.21 6.74
CA ILE A 439 -9.15 -20.04 6.00
C ILE A 439 -7.79 -20.37 5.39
N GLU A 440 -6.84 -20.89 6.19
CA GLU A 440 -5.53 -21.36 5.72
C GLU A 440 -5.67 -22.33 4.55
N ASP A 441 -6.55 -23.35 4.68
CA ASP A 441 -6.77 -24.34 3.63
C ASP A 441 -7.29 -23.71 2.33
N VAL A 442 -8.13 -22.67 2.40
CA VAL A 442 -8.58 -21.93 1.22
C VAL A 442 -7.44 -21.12 0.61
N LEU A 443 -6.70 -20.38 1.43
CA LEU A 443 -5.59 -19.53 0.98
C LEU A 443 -4.47 -20.36 0.33
N GLU A 444 -4.10 -21.49 0.94
CA GLU A 444 -3.04 -22.40 0.48
C GLU A 444 -3.47 -23.16 -0.78
N LYS A 445 -4.64 -23.83 -0.77
CA LYS A 445 -5.14 -24.62 -1.91
C LYS A 445 -5.32 -23.78 -3.17
N HIS A 446 -5.69 -22.51 -3.00
CA HIS A 446 -5.88 -21.58 -4.10
C HIS A 446 -4.67 -20.67 -4.36
N LYS A 447 -3.58 -20.83 -3.60
CA LYS A 447 -2.35 -20.03 -3.67
C LYS A 447 -2.62 -18.52 -3.66
N ILE A 448 -3.65 -18.08 -2.93
CA ILE A 448 -4.15 -16.70 -2.97
C ILE A 448 -3.05 -15.74 -2.53
N ILE A 449 -2.43 -15.98 -1.36
CA ILE A 449 -1.37 -15.12 -0.83
C ILE A 449 -0.16 -15.11 -1.79
N SER A 450 0.34 -16.28 -2.19
CA SER A 450 1.52 -16.38 -3.05
C SER A 450 1.36 -15.66 -4.39
N ILE A 451 0.16 -15.69 -4.99
CA ILE A 451 -0.11 -14.97 -6.24
C ILE A 451 -0.27 -13.48 -5.95
N LEU A 452 -1.15 -13.09 -5.02
CA LEU A 452 -1.47 -11.68 -4.79
C LEU A 452 -0.29 -10.86 -4.29
N ASN A 453 0.65 -11.46 -3.54
CA ASN A 453 1.87 -10.78 -3.09
C ASN A 453 2.83 -10.46 -4.25
N LEU A 454 2.76 -11.19 -5.37
CA LEU A 454 3.57 -10.91 -6.56
C LEU A 454 2.98 -9.78 -7.41
N LEU A 455 1.65 -9.64 -7.43
CA LEU A 455 0.93 -8.77 -8.35
C LEU A 455 1.26 -7.28 -8.13
N PRO A 456 1.39 -6.49 -9.21
CA PRO A 456 1.67 -5.05 -9.13
C PRO A 456 0.46 -4.24 -8.63
N ALA A 457 0.68 -2.96 -8.37
CA ALA A 457 -0.32 -2.02 -7.85
C ALA A 457 -1.60 -1.92 -8.71
N TYR A 458 -1.54 -2.29 -10.00
CA TYR A 458 -2.71 -2.42 -10.87
C TYR A 458 -3.81 -3.32 -10.28
N PHE A 459 -3.43 -4.34 -9.50
CA PHE A 459 -4.34 -5.31 -8.88
C PHE A 459 -4.81 -4.92 -7.48
N ARG A 460 -4.58 -3.67 -7.05
CA ARG A 460 -4.83 -3.20 -5.68
C ARG A 460 -6.26 -3.45 -5.21
N ASN A 461 -7.24 -3.34 -6.09
CA ASN A 461 -8.64 -3.60 -5.73
C ASN A 461 -8.87 -5.06 -5.32
N VAL A 462 -8.27 -6.02 -6.02
CA VAL A 462 -8.36 -7.46 -5.70
C VAL A 462 -7.57 -7.78 -4.44
N GLN A 463 -6.37 -7.20 -4.29
CA GLN A 463 -5.56 -7.33 -3.07
C GLN A 463 -6.31 -6.84 -1.83
N ASN A 464 -6.93 -5.67 -1.92
CA ASN A 464 -7.77 -5.10 -0.86
C ASN A 464 -8.99 -5.97 -0.54
N GLU A 465 -9.66 -6.49 -1.57
CA GLU A 465 -10.80 -7.37 -1.38
C GLU A 465 -10.42 -8.63 -0.60
N ALA A 466 -9.28 -9.26 -0.94
CA ALA A 466 -8.81 -10.47 -0.29
C ALA A 466 -8.64 -10.26 1.22
N VAL A 467 -7.99 -9.17 1.63
CA VAL A 467 -7.83 -8.83 3.05
C VAL A 467 -9.19 -8.52 3.68
N ASN A 468 -10.02 -7.71 3.03
CA ASN A 468 -11.33 -7.32 3.57
C ASN A 468 -12.24 -8.54 3.79
N LEU A 469 -12.13 -9.58 2.98
CA LEU A 469 -12.83 -10.84 3.19
C LEU A 469 -12.33 -11.57 4.45
N VAL A 470 -11.02 -11.72 4.64
CA VAL A 470 -10.45 -12.31 5.87
C VAL A 470 -10.86 -11.51 7.10
N ARG A 471 -10.78 -10.17 7.01
CA ARG A 471 -11.20 -9.25 8.06
C ARG A 471 -12.69 -9.38 8.38
N SER A 472 -13.54 -9.50 7.37
CA SER A 472 -14.99 -9.67 7.58
C SER A 472 -15.29 -10.99 8.31
N ILE A 473 -14.59 -12.07 7.96
CA ILE A 473 -14.70 -13.36 8.66
C ILE A 473 -14.28 -13.23 10.13
N ALA A 474 -13.20 -12.48 10.42
CA ALA A 474 -12.80 -12.19 11.81
C ALA A 474 -13.89 -11.42 12.56
N ILE A 475 -14.47 -10.39 11.94
CA ILE A 475 -15.56 -9.60 12.52
C ILE A 475 -16.77 -10.49 12.82
N ASP A 476 -17.15 -11.40 11.90
CA ASP A 476 -18.26 -12.33 12.11
C ASP A 476 -17.96 -13.34 13.23
N ALA A 477 -16.72 -13.82 13.36
CA ALA A 477 -16.30 -14.67 14.48
C ALA A 477 -16.56 -13.99 15.83
N HIS A 478 -16.38 -12.67 15.92
CA HIS A 478 -16.69 -11.89 17.12
C HIS A 478 -18.19 -11.56 17.25
N ASN A 479 -18.78 -10.92 16.24
CA ASN A 479 -20.13 -10.34 16.34
C ASN A 479 -21.24 -11.38 16.27
N VAL A 480 -21.04 -12.47 15.51
CA VAL A 480 -22.05 -13.51 15.29
C VAL A 480 -21.82 -14.69 16.22
N HIS A 481 -20.56 -15.08 16.42
CA HIS A 481 -20.21 -16.30 17.17
C HIS A 481 -19.63 -16.04 18.55
N GLU A 482 -19.55 -14.78 18.98
CA GLU A 482 -19.07 -14.34 20.30
C GLU A 482 -17.63 -14.80 20.62
N ASP A 483 -16.83 -15.20 19.63
CA ASP A 483 -15.47 -15.73 19.81
C ASP A 483 -14.40 -14.74 19.37
N SER A 484 -13.81 -14.09 20.36
CA SER A 484 -12.82 -13.02 20.12
C SER A 484 -11.39 -13.54 20.01
N GLU A 485 -11.12 -14.75 20.52
CA GLU A 485 -9.81 -15.38 20.34
C GLU A 485 -9.68 -15.87 18.91
N LEU A 486 -10.74 -16.47 18.40
CA LEU A 486 -10.84 -16.84 17.00
C LEU A 486 -10.80 -15.61 16.09
N SER A 487 -11.53 -14.54 16.40
CA SER A 487 -11.44 -13.28 15.66
C SER A 487 -10.01 -12.76 15.58
N LEU A 488 -9.27 -12.78 16.70
CA LEU A 488 -7.88 -12.34 16.73
C LEU A 488 -6.96 -13.27 15.92
N ALA A 489 -7.12 -14.59 16.07
CA ALA A 489 -6.32 -15.56 15.33
C ALA A 489 -6.58 -15.50 13.82
N ILE A 490 -7.81 -15.17 13.39
CA ILE A 490 -8.15 -14.96 11.98
C ILE A 490 -7.55 -13.66 11.45
N ILE A 491 -7.62 -12.55 12.20
CA ILE A 491 -7.04 -11.29 11.72
C ILE A 491 -5.51 -11.39 11.62
N GLU A 492 -4.85 -12.18 12.47
CA GLU A 492 -3.40 -12.43 12.35
C GLU A 492 -3.00 -13.05 11.00
N GLN A 493 -3.90 -13.80 10.34
CA GLN A 493 -3.65 -14.33 9.00
C GLN A 493 -3.49 -13.23 7.94
N SER A 494 -4.02 -12.02 8.18
CA SER A 494 -3.85 -10.91 7.23
C SER A 494 -2.40 -10.43 7.13
N LYS A 495 -1.53 -10.79 8.09
CA LYS A 495 -0.10 -10.43 8.08
C LYS A 495 0.71 -11.17 7.02
N GLU A 496 0.19 -12.27 6.49
CA GLU A 496 0.85 -13.00 5.41
C GLU A 496 0.72 -12.29 4.04
N PHE A 497 -0.20 -11.34 3.94
CA PHE A 497 -0.31 -10.48 2.76
C PHE A 497 0.77 -9.40 2.79
N SER A 498 1.89 -9.70 2.15
CA SER A 498 3.00 -8.78 1.93
C SER A 498 2.87 -8.16 0.54
N PHE A 499 1.97 -7.18 0.39
CA PHE A 499 1.80 -6.52 -0.89
C PHE A 499 3.01 -5.63 -1.19
N LYS A 500 3.41 -5.56 -2.46
CA LYS A 500 4.51 -4.68 -2.91
C LYS A 500 4.25 -3.19 -2.66
N SER A 501 3.00 -2.79 -2.40
CA SER A 501 2.63 -1.40 -2.13
C SER A 501 2.77 -1.04 -0.65
N ILE A 502 3.65 -0.07 -0.36
CA ILE A 502 3.93 0.45 1.00
C ILE A 502 2.66 1.00 1.69
N GLU A 503 1.85 1.78 0.97
CA GLU A 503 0.60 2.35 1.48
C GLU A 503 -0.38 1.27 1.96
N LEU A 504 -0.46 0.15 1.23
CA LEU A 504 -1.35 -0.95 1.54
C LEU A 504 -0.90 -1.68 2.81
N THR A 505 0.39 -1.97 2.91
CA THR A 505 1.01 -2.60 4.08
C THR A 505 0.81 -1.74 5.34
N GLN A 506 0.93 -0.41 5.22
CA GLN A 506 0.68 0.50 6.34
C GLN A 506 -0.79 0.49 6.78
N ARG A 507 -1.74 0.60 5.84
CA ARG A 507 -3.18 0.57 6.15
C ARG A 507 -3.61 -0.75 6.79
N LEU A 508 -3.00 -1.87 6.38
CA LEU A 508 -3.24 -3.18 6.98
C LEU A 508 -2.77 -3.25 8.43
N ASN A 509 -1.61 -2.65 8.72
CA ASN A 509 -1.10 -2.57 10.08
C ASN A 509 -1.99 -1.67 10.96
N GLU A 510 -2.45 -0.53 10.45
CA GLU A 510 -3.38 0.37 11.16
C GLU A 510 -4.73 -0.33 11.46
N ASP A 511 -5.29 -1.05 10.49
CA ASP A 511 -6.51 -1.84 10.68
C ASP A 511 -6.30 -2.95 11.73
N PHE A 512 -5.13 -3.62 11.73
CA PHE A 512 -4.78 -4.63 12.72
C PHE A 512 -4.65 -4.04 14.13
N GLU A 513 -3.96 -2.92 14.29
CA GLU A 513 -3.78 -2.23 15.57
C GLU A 513 -5.13 -1.79 16.13
N THR A 514 -5.97 -1.16 15.31
CA THR A 514 -7.31 -0.70 15.70
C THR A 514 -8.17 -1.86 16.22
N ILE A 515 -8.21 -2.98 15.51
CA ILE A 515 -9.00 -4.16 15.92
C ILE A 515 -8.43 -4.80 17.20
N SER A 516 -7.10 -4.88 17.31
CA SER A 516 -6.43 -5.40 18.50
C SER A 516 -6.74 -4.55 19.74
N GLU A 517 -6.77 -3.23 19.58
CA GLU A 517 -7.16 -2.29 20.64
C GLU A 517 -8.64 -2.44 21.03
N MET A 518 -9.53 -2.61 20.05
CA MET A 518 -10.96 -2.86 20.32
C MET A 518 -11.16 -4.14 21.15
N ILE A 519 -10.48 -5.24 20.80
CA ILE A 519 -10.54 -6.50 21.55
C ILE A 519 -9.95 -6.33 22.95
N LYS A 520 -8.81 -5.64 23.07
CA LYS A 520 -8.16 -5.36 24.36
C LYS A 520 -9.08 -4.56 25.29
N LYS A 521 -9.73 -3.53 24.76
CA LYS A 521 -10.69 -2.69 25.51
C LYS A 521 -11.90 -3.50 25.99
N GLN A 522 -12.40 -4.42 25.17
CA GLN A 522 -13.52 -5.29 25.56
C GLN A 522 -13.17 -6.32 26.64
N ARG A 523 -11.88 -6.66 26.82
CA ARG A 523 -11.39 -7.59 27.85
C ARG A 523 -10.77 -6.89 29.06
N GLU A 524 -10.77 -5.55 29.07
CA GLU A 524 -10.04 -4.73 30.04
C GLU A 524 -10.39 -5.05 31.50
N HIS A 525 -11.62 -5.48 31.76
CA HIS A 525 -12.11 -5.78 33.11
C HIS A 525 -12.17 -7.27 33.43
N GLU A 526 -11.62 -8.17 32.61
CA GLU A 526 -11.63 -9.60 32.92
C GLU A 526 -10.79 -9.89 34.17
N CYS A 527 -11.33 -10.69 35.09
CA CYS A 527 -10.64 -11.05 36.33
C CYS A 527 -10.31 -12.55 36.34
N HIS A 528 -9.03 -12.85 36.58
CA HIS A 528 -8.50 -14.21 36.65
C HIS A 528 -7.79 -14.40 38.00
N LEU A 529 -8.33 -15.27 38.85
CA LEU A 529 -7.73 -15.63 40.13
C LEU A 529 -7.15 -17.05 40.03
N THR A 530 -5.95 -17.22 40.57
CA THR A 530 -5.33 -18.54 40.74
C THR A 530 -4.99 -18.73 42.21
N PHE A 531 -5.45 -19.84 42.77
CA PHE A 531 -5.18 -20.21 44.16
C PHE A 531 -4.03 -21.21 44.23
N GLY A 532 -3.34 -21.29 45.38
CA GLY A 532 -2.12 -22.10 45.54
C GLY A 532 -2.27 -23.61 45.27
N ASN A 533 -3.50 -24.12 45.17
CA ASN A 533 -3.83 -25.48 44.75
C ASN A 533 -4.08 -25.61 43.22
N ALA A 534 -3.64 -24.63 42.42
CA ALA A 534 -3.92 -24.50 41.00
C ALA A 534 -5.42 -24.38 40.65
N ARG A 535 -6.30 -24.09 41.62
CA ARG A 535 -7.69 -23.75 41.32
C ARG A 535 -7.71 -22.44 40.54
N SER A 536 -8.36 -22.43 39.38
CA SER A 536 -8.56 -21.24 38.56
C SER A 536 -10.00 -20.76 38.71
N TRP A 537 -10.16 -19.47 38.97
CA TRP A 537 -11.46 -18.81 39.02
C TRP A 537 -11.48 -17.62 38.09
N LYS A 538 -12.53 -17.46 37.30
CA LYS A 538 -12.62 -16.38 36.31
C LYS A 538 -13.97 -15.70 36.31
N VAL A 539 -13.97 -14.39 36.11
CA VAL A 539 -15.14 -13.60 35.69
C VAL A 539 -14.74 -12.88 34.42
N THR A 540 -15.31 -13.31 33.30
CA THR A 540 -15.03 -12.79 31.95
C THR A 540 -16.34 -12.37 31.29
N LYS A 541 -16.25 -11.84 30.06
CA LYS A 541 -17.45 -11.55 29.26
C LYS A 541 -18.31 -12.78 28.95
N GLU A 542 -17.69 -13.97 28.94
CA GLU A 542 -18.39 -15.24 28.71
C GLU A 542 -19.20 -15.68 29.94
N GLY A 543 -18.79 -15.25 31.14
CA GLY A 543 -19.49 -15.54 32.39
C GLY A 543 -18.56 -15.84 33.56
N VAL A 544 -19.01 -16.71 34.47
CA VAL A 544 -18.27 -17.07 35.69
C VAL A 544 -17.79 -18.51 35.58
N SER A 545 -16.49 -18.75 35.72
CA SER A 545 -15.88 -20.08 35.61
C SER A 545 -15.16 -20.50 36.88
N ASP A 546 -15.32 -21.78 37.26
CA ASP A 546 -14.55 -22.46 38.31
C ASP A 546 -13.84 -23.68 37.72
N ASN A 547 -12.51 -23.72 37.72
CA ASN A 547 -11.73 -24.87 37.20
C ASN A 547 -12.15 -25.35 35.81
N GLY A 548 -12.49 -24.42 34.91
CA GLY A 548 -12.90 -24.70 33.54
C GLY A 548 -14.39 -25.01 33.35
N ASP A 549 -15.16 -25.16 34.42
CA ASP A 549 -16.62 -25.24 34.36
C ASP A 549 -17.21 -23.83 34.30
N LEU A 550 -17.78 -23.48 33.15
CA LEU A 550 -18.33 -22.15 32.85
C LEU A 550 -19.83 -22.08 33.14
N CYS A 551 -20.23 -21.03 33.84
CA CYS A 551 -21.60 -20.53 33.90
C CYS A 551 -21.74 -19.38 32.88
N PRO A 552 -22.38 -19.60 31.72
CA PRO A 552 -22.57 -18.55 30.73
C PRO A 552 -23.32 -17.34 31.31
N VAL A 553 -22.95 -16.14 30.88
CA VAL A 553 -23.49 -14.89 31.44
C VAL A 553 -25.02 -14.83 31.40
N ASN A 554 -25.62 -15.30 30.31
CA ASN A 554 -27.07 -15.34 30.08
C ASN A 554 -27.80 -16.41 30.92
N GLU A 555 -27.07 -17.34 31.54
CA GLU A 555 -27.61 -18.37 32.42
C GLU A 555 -27.51 -18.01 33.91
N ILE A 556 -26.79 -16.93 34.26
CA ILE A 556 -26.69 -16.46 35.64
C ILE A 556 -28.02 -15.85 36.06
N ARG A 557 -28.56 -16.33 37.19
CA ARG A 557 -29.84 -15.89 37.78
C ARG A 557 -29.72 -15.29 39.16
N ALA A 558 -28.59 -15.50 39.82
CA ALA A 558 -28.32 -14.87 41.09
C ALA A 558 -26.85 -14.52 41.24
N LEU A 559 -26.58 -13.38 41.85
CA LEU A 559 -25.22 -12.92 42.16
C LEU A 559 -25.17 -12.37 43.58
N ARG A 560 -24.10 -12.69 44.33
CA ARG A 560 -23.82 -12.09 45.64
C ARG A 560 -22.33 -12.02 45.88
N TRP A 561 -21.90 -11.01 46.62
CA TRP A 561 -20.51 -10.87 47.03
C TRP A 561 -20.41 -10.00 48.29
N GLY A 562 -19.31 -10.14 49.00
CA GLY A 562 -18.97 -9.24 50.09
C GLY A 562 -17.80 -9.73 50.94
N ILE A 563 -17.34 -8.84 51.81
CA ILE A 563 -16.22 -9.07 52.72
C ILE A 563 -16.77 -9.12 54.15
N MET A 564 -16.40 -10.14 54.94
CA MET A 564 -16.49 -10.05 56.42
C MET A 564 -15.14 -9.67 56.99
N VAL A 565 -15.16 -8.80 57.99
CA VAL A 565 -14.03 -8.63 58.90
C VAL A 565 -14.23 -9.55 60.11
N GLU A 566 -13.32 -10.50 60.31
CA GLU A 566 -13.32 -11.41 61.43
C GLU A 566 -12.81 -10.75 62.72
N GLN A 567 -13.08 -11.37 63.88
CA GLN A 567 -12.66 -10.82 65.19
C GLN A 567 -11.13 -10.68 65.33
N ASN A 568 -10.37 -11.49 64.60
CA ASN A 568 -8.90 -11.46 64.54
C ASN A 568 -8.36 -10.39 63.57
N GLY A 569 -9.23 -9.59 62.95
CA GLY A 569 -8.87 -8.57 61.95
C GLY A 569 -8.66 -9.09 60.54
N SER A 570 -8.78 -10.40 60.29
CA SER A 570 -8.68 -10.95 58.93
C SER A 570 -9.93 -10.66 58.11
N HIS A 571 -9.76 -10.53 56.80
CA HIS A 571 -10.85 -10.34 55.86
C HIS A 571 -11.20 -11.67 55.19
N ASN A 572 -12.47 -12.03 55.20
CA ASN A 572 -13.00 -13.19 54.51
C ASN A 572 -13.87 -12.73 53.33
N TYR A 573 -13.39 -13.03 52.12
CA TYR A 573 -13.97 -12.62 50.85
C TYR A 573 -14.92 -13.69 50.34
N LEU A 574 -16.01 -13.27 49.71
CA LEU A 574 -16.95 -14.17 49.05
C LEU A 574 -17.46 -13.55 47.75
N PHE A 575 -17.45 -14.34 46.69
CA PHE A 575 -18.17 -14.06 45.46
C PHE A 575 -18.89 -15.32 45.01
N ALA A 576 -20.17 -15.19 44.65
CA ALA A 576 -20.97 -16.32 44.23
C ALA A 576 -21.94 -15.94 43.12
N ALA A 577 -21.96 -16.75 42.06
CA ALA A 577 -22.96 -16.72 41.00
C ALA A 577 -23.79 -18.01 41.01
N ARG A 578 -25.06 -17.92 40.66
CA ARG A 578 -25.97 -19.07 40.58
C ARG A 578 -26.54 -19.17 39.18
N ARG A 579 -26.37 -20.34 38.57
CA ARG A 579 -26.93 -20.70 37.27
C ARG A 579 -28.44 -20.92 37.39
N ARG A 580 -29.16 -20.75 36.29
CA ARG A 580 -30.61 -21.03 36.19
C ARG A 580 -31.00 -22.45 36.63
N THR A 581 -30.11 -23.43 36.46
CA THR A 581 -30.31 -24.81 36.92
C THR A 581 -30.24 -24.98 38.44
N GLY A 582 -29.84 -23.94 39.17
CA GLY A 582 -29.61 -23.95 40.61
C GLY A 582 -28.16 -24.21 41.02
N LYS A 583 -27.28 -24.57 40.08
CA LYS A 583 -25.84 -24.77 40.35
C LYS A 583 -25.18 -23.48 40.82
N GLU A 584 -24.42 -23.54 41.90
CA GLU A 584 -23.69 -22.41 42.45
C GLU A 584 -22.20 -22.46 42.11
N TYR A 585 -21.68 -21.30 41.73
CA TYR A 585 -20.27 -21.03 41.48
C TYR A 585 -19.82 -20.11 42.61
N ILE A 586 -19.09 -20.66 43.59
CA ILE A 586 -18.66 -19.94 44.80
C ILE A 586 -17.13 -19.94 44.94
N VAL A 587 -16.58 -18.76 45.15
CA VAL A 587 -15.20 -18.55 45.60
C VAL A 587 -15.18 -17.81 46.92
N THR A 588 -14.34 -18.29 47.84
CA THR A 588 -14.11 -17.67 49.15
C THR A 588 -12.67 -17.92 49.59
N TRP A 589 -12.09 -16.92 50.24
CA TRP A 589 -10.77 -17.01 50.87
C TRP A 589 -10.68 -16.05 52.05
N THR A 590 -9.77 -16.33 52.98
CA THR A 590 -9.48 -15.46 54.13
C THR A 590 -8.03 -15.00 54.08
N SER A 591 -7.77 -13.74 54.37
CA SER A 591 -6.42 -13.19 54.45
C SER A 591 -6.28 -12.23 55.63
N SER A 592 -5.15 -12.30 56.34
CA SER A 592 -4.71 -11.27 57.28
C SER A 592 -4.05 -10.08 56.58
N GLU A 593 -3.51 -10.29 55.38
CA GLU A 593 -2.98 -9.24 54.50
C GLU A 593 -4.10 -8.77 53.57
N HIS A 594 -4.82 -7.72 53.97
CA HIS A 594 -6.05 -7.31 53.29
C HIS A 594 -5.82 -6.33 52.13
N GLU A 595 -4.85 -5.42 52.19
CA GLU A 595 -4.64 -4.40 51.14
C GLU A 595 -4.61 -4.98 49.71
N LYS A 596 -3.74 -5.95 49.44
CA LYS A 596 -3.65 -6.60 48.12
C LYS A 596 -4.86 -7.46 47.77
N GLN A 597 -5.55 -7.98 48.78
CA GLN A 597 -6.67 -8.90 48.60
C GLN A 597 -7.98 -8.15 48.36
N ASP A 598 -8.13 -6.97 48.96
CA ASP A 598 -9.18 -6.00 48.68
C ASP A 598 -9.08 -5.55 47.21
N GLU A 599 -7.88 -5.23 46.70
CA GLU A 599 -7.67 -4.88 45.28
C GLU A 599 -8.07 -6.02 44.32
N LEU A 600 -7.65 -7.26 44.60
CA LEU A 600 -8.02 -8.43 43.79
C LEU A 600 -9.53 -8.69 43.83
N PHE A 601 -10.16 -8.50 44.99
CA PHE A 601 -11.60 -8.66 45.14
C PHE A 601 -12.37 -7.55 44.41
N ASP A 602 -11.89 -6.32 44.45
CA ASP A 602 -12.45 -5.21 43.70
C ASP A 602 -12.37 -5.44 42.19
N GLN A 603 -11.26 -6.00 41.68
CA GLN A 603 -11.16 -6.41 40.27
C GLN A 603 -12.22 -7.46 39.91
N LEU A 604 -12.44 -8.45 40.77
CA LEU A 604 -13.45 -9.50 40.57
C LEU A 604 -14.87 -8.93 40.54
N VAL A 605 -15.17 -8.02 41.47
CA VAL A 605 -16.46 -7.31 41.53
C VAL A 605 -16.63 -6.40 40.32
N ASN A 606 -15.59 -5.67 39.92
CA ASN A 606 -15.61 -4.80 38.76
C ASN A 606 -15.87 -5.59 37.46
N ALA A 607 -15.25 -6.77 37.31
CA ALA A 607 -15.54 -7.69 36.21
C ALA A 607 -17.02 -8.09 36.18
N ALA A 608 -17.60 -8.38 37.35
CA ALA A 608 -19.01 -8.73 37.44
C ALA A 608 -19.94 -7.57 37.08
N PHE A 609 -19.59 -6.32 37.43
CA PHE A 609 -20.34 -5.13 37.01
C PHE A 609 -20.35 -4.94 35.50
N HIS A 610 -19.23 -5.21 34.84
CA HIS A 610 -19.12 -5.02 33.39
C HIS A 610 -19.76 -6.16 32.60
N TYR A 611 -19.61 -7.40 33.05
CA TYR A 611 -19.99 -8.56 32.25
C TYR A 611 -21.25 -9.26 32.75
N VAL A 612 -21.41 -9.45 34.06
CA VAL A 612 -22.47 -10.31 34.63
C VAL A 612 -23.75 -9.54 34.94
N ILE A 613 -23.63 -8.39 35.60
CA ILE A 613 -24.77 -7.61 36.09
C ILE A 613 -25.69 -7.12 34.97
N PRO A 614 -25.21 -6.65 33.80
CA PRO A 614 -26.10 -6.19 32.73
C PRO A 614 -27.09 -7.26 32.25
N SER A 615 -26.59 -8.45 31.90
CA SER A 615 -27.43 -9.56 31.44
C SER A 615 -28.32 -10.12 32.56
N LEU A 616 -27.80 -10.20 33.79
CA LEU A 616 -28.60 -10.58 34.95
C LEU A 616 -29.76 -9.61 35.19
N MET A 617 -29.50 -8.30 35.14
CA MET A 617 -30.53 -7.26 35.31
C MET A 617 -31.60 -7.34 34.22
N GLU A 618 -31.20 -7.47 32.96
CA GLU A 618 -32.13 -7.63 31.84
C GLU A 618 -33.07 -8.84 32.05
N ASN A 619 -32.50 -10.00 32.41
CA ASN A 619 -33.24 -11.22 32.70
C ASN A 619 -34.23 -11.06 33.88
N LEU A 620 -33.79 -10.42 34.97
CA LEU A 620 -34.63 -10.19 36.14
C LEU A 620 -35.77 -9.19 35.86
N LEU A 621 -35.48 -8.13 35.10
CA LEU A 621 -36.48 -7.12 34.74
C LEU A 621 -37.52 -7.67 33.76
N ASP A 622 -37.12 -8.46 32.75
CA ASP A 622 -38.05 -9.12 31.83
C ASP A 622 -38.98 -10.10 32.58
N GLU A 623 -38.43 -10.87 33.53
CA GLU A 623 -39.24 -11.75 34.39
C GLU A 623 -40.29 -10.97 35.20
N LEU A 624 -39.90 -9.88 35.84
CA LEU A 624 -40.82 -9.01 36.57
C LEU A 624 -41.90 -8.43 35.65
N LYS A 625 -41.52 -7.88 34.48
CA LYS A 625 -42.44 -7.28 33.49
C LYS A 625 -43.48 -8.28 32.95
N ARG A 626 -43.18 -9.57 32.95
CA ARG A 626 -44.14 -10.64 32.59
C ARG A 626 -45.07 -11.06 33.74
N GLY A 627 -45.05 -10.34 34.85
CA GLY A 627 -45.83 -10.64 36.05
C GLY A 627 -45.16 -11.62 37.02
N GLY A 628 -43.86 -11.90 36.82
CA GLY A 628 -43.07 -12.71 37.74
C GLY A 628 -42.88 -12.05 39.11
N THR A 629 -42.45 -12.85 40.09
CA THR A 629 -42.14 -12.39 41.45
C THR A 629 -40.75 -12.84 41.83
N LEU A 630 -39.90 -11.90 42.26
CA LEU A 630 -38.55 -12.19 42.75
C LEU A 630 -38.51 -12.09 44.28
N THR A 631 -38.02 -13.14 44.94
CA THR A 631 -37.76 -13.12 46.38
C THR A 631 -36.31 -12.76 46.65
N ILE A 632 -36.05 -11.63 47.31
CA ILE A 632 -34.71 -11.19 47.69
C ILE A 632 -34.67 -11.08 49.22
N GLY A 633 -34.27 -12.17 49.89
CA GLY A 633 -34.30 -12.25 51.34
C GLY A 633 -35.73 -12.07 51.88
N PRO A 634 -36.00 -11.11 52.78
CA PRO A 634 -37.32 -10.88 53.37
C PRO A 634 -38.26 -10.07 52.46
N VAL A 635 -37.83 -9.63 51.27
CA VAL A 635 -38.65 -8.82 50.37
C VAL A 635 -39.11 -9.61 49.15
N GLN A 636 -40.35 -9.37 48.73
CA GLN A 636 -40.93 -9.84 47.47
C GLN A 636 -41.02 -8.67 46.50
N VAL A 637 -40.47 -8.83 45.30
CA VAL A 637 -40.42 -7.82 44.25
C VAL A 637 -41.31 -8.26 43.09
N THR A 638 -42.17 -7.36 42.61
CA THR A 638 -43.13 -7.61 41.53
C THR A 638 -43.11 -6.43 40.55
N GLN A 639 -43.76 -6.55 39.39
CA GLN A 639 -43.95 -5.40 38.48
C GLN A 639 -44.64 -4.18 39.14
N HIS A 640 -45.43 -4.39 40.19
CA HIS A 640 -46.20 -3.32 40.83
C HIS A 640 -45.48 -2.66 42.01
N GLY A 641 -44.36 -3.23 42.47
CA GLY A 641 -43.62 -2.72 43.61
C GLY A 641 -43.04 -3.83 44.50
N ILE A 642 -42.66 -3.45 45.72
CA ILE A 642 -42.00 -4.32 46.69
C ILE A 642 -42.92 -4.54 47.90
N SER A 643 -42.91 -5.74 48.44
CA SER A 643 -43.56 -6.04 49.72
C SER A 643 -42.62 -6.75 50.69
N PHE A 644 -42.83 -6.52 51.99
CA PHE A 644 -42.09 -7.17 53.06
C PHE A 644 -42.91 -7.22 54.35
N GLU A 645 -42.57 -8.19 55.21
CA GLU A 645 -43.14 -8.29 56.54
C GLU A 645 -42.30 -7.51 57.56
N SER A 646 -42.96 -6.64 58.32
CA SER A 646 -42.37 -5.97 59.49
C SER A 646 -42.95 -6.60 60.76
N LYS A 647 -42.07 -7.09 61.64
CA LYS A 647 -42.45 -7.61 62.96
C LYS A 647 -42.38 -6.51 64.01
N TRP A 648 -43.47 -6.36 64.78
CA TRP A 648 -43.55 -5.49 65.95
C TRP A 648 -44.08 -6.29 67.14
N LEU A 649 -43.20 -6.59 68.10
CA LEU A 649 -43.49 -7.40 69.30
C LEU A 649 -44.14 -8.77 68.97
N LEU A 650 -45.48 -8.85 69.00
CA LEU A 650 -46.28 -10.06 68.76
C LEU A 650 -47.09 -10.01 67.45
N PHE A 651 -47.02 -8.92 66.68
CA PHE A 651 -47.77 -8.74 65.44
C PHE A 651 -46.84 -8.66 64.22
N THR A 652 -47.26 -9.29 63.13
CA THR A 652 -46.60 -9.19 61.82
C THR A 652 -47.50 -8.36 60.91
N SER A 653 -46.95 -7.32 60.29
CA SER A 653 -47.68 -6.50 59.33
C SER A 653 -47.02 -6.60 57.96
N LEU A 654 -47.81 -6.94 56.94
CA LEU A 654 -47.37 -6.92 55.55
C LEU A 654 -47.41 -5.49 55.04
N THR A 655 -46.25 -4.98 54.62
CA THR A 655 -46.12 -3.68 53.96
C THR A 655 -45.98 -3.91 52.47
N GLN A 656 -46.84 -3.29 51.67
CA GLN A 656 -46.77 -3.29 50.20
C GLN A 656 -46.53 -1.86 49.73
N LEU A 657 -45.48 -1.65 48.96
CA LEU A 657 -45.04 -0.33 48.51
C LEU A 657 -45.03 -0.29 46.98
N PRO A 658 -45.73 0.67 46.34
CA PRO A 658 -45.53 0.94 44.92
C PRO A 658 -44.13 1.51 44.69
N TRP A 659 -43.57 1.35 43.49
CA TRP A 659 -42.19 1.79 43.16
C TRP A 659 -41.86 3.23 43.55
N SER A 660 -42.82 4.14 43.40
CA SER A 660 -42.68 5.56 43.78
C SER A 660 -42.40 5.76 45.27
N ALA A 661 -42.91 4.88 46.13
CA ALA A 661 -42.75 4.92 47.58
C ALA A 661 -41.53 4.14 48.10
N VAL A 662 -40.84 3.36 47.25
CA VAL A 662 -39.71 2.53 47.66
C VAL A 662 -38.42 3.35 47.69
N ASP A 663 -37.70 3.27 48.81
CA ASP A 663 -36.30 3.68 48.95
C ASP A 663 -35.42 2.50 49.42
N VAL A 664 -34.16 2.47 49.01
CA VAL A 664 -33.19 1.44 49.43
C VAL A 664 -31.90 2.09 49.90
N ALA A 665 -31.63 1.91 51.19
CA ALA A 665 -30.37 2.31 51.81
C ALA A 665 -29.38 1.13 51.81
N LEU A 666 -28.16 1.38 51.33
CA LEU A 666 -27.04 0.45 51.41
C LEU A 666 -26.06 0.98 52.47
N GLN A 667 -25.89 0.27 53.58
CA GLN A 667 -24.99 0.68 54.65
C GLN A 667 -24.40 -0.55 55.37
N ASN A 668 -23.09 -0.53 55.63
CA ASN A 668 -22.38 -1.56 56.40
C ASN A 668 -22.64 -3.00 55.90
N GLY A 669 -22.57 -3.24 54.59
CA GLY A 669 -22.77 -4.56 53.99
C GLY A 669 -24.22 -5.05 54.01
N LYS A 670 -25.19 -4.16 54.27
CA LYS A 670 -26.62 -4.50 54.32
C LYS A 670 -27.47 -3.56 53.45
N ALA A 671 -28.54 -4.10 52.88
CA ALA A 671 -29.63 -3.34 52.28
C ALA A 671 -30.82 -3.26 53.23
N ILE A 672 -31.48 -2.10 53.26
CA ILE A 672 -32.75 -1.89 53.95
C ILE A 672 -33.71 -1.23 52.98
N VAL A 673 -34.85 -1.88 52.73
CA VAL A 673 -35.96 -1.29 51.96
C VAL A 673 -36.80 -0.46 52.92
N ALA A 674 -37.13 0.76 52.54
CA ALA A 674 -37.94 1.67 53.34
C ALA A 674 -39.07 2.30 52.52
N ASP A 675 -40.18 2.59 53.21
CA ASP A 675 -41.22 3.47 52.70
C ASP A 675 -40.80 4.94 52.89
N LYS A 676 -40.67 5.69 51.80
CA LYS A 676 -40.32 7.11 51.80
C LYS A 676 -41.25 7.97 52.65
N PHE A 677 -42.53 7.58 52.74
CA PHE A 677 -43.57 8.40 53.35
C PHE A 677 -43.85 7.98 54.79
N SER A 678 -43.95 6.67 55.06
CA SER A 678 -44.28 6.18 56.41
C SER A 678 -43.05 5.87 57.27
N GLY A 679 -41.86 5.75 56.67
CA GLY A 679 -40.63 5.38 57.38
C GLY A 679 -40.55 3.91 57.80
N LYS A 680 -41.54 3.07 57.46
CA LYS A 680 -41.49 1.62 57.71
C LYS A 680 -40.32 0.99 56.98
N ARG A 681 -39.64 0.03 57.62
CA ARG A 681 -38.42 -0.61 57.10
C ARG A 681 -38.56 -2.13 57.05
N SER A 682 -37.93 -2.73 56.04
CA SER A 682 -37.74 -4.17 55.96
C SER A 682 -36.71 -4.63 57.01
N PRO A 683 -36.69 -5.93 57.36
CA PRO A 683 -35.53 -6.52 58.01
C PRO A 683 -34.27 -6.25 57.17
N SER A 684 -33.12 -6.10 57.83
CA SER A 684 -31.85 -5.84 57.13
C SER A 684 -31.45 -7.05 56.29
N ILE A 685 -31.08 -6.81 55.04
CA ILE A 685 -30.73 -7.84 54.05
C ILE A 685 -29.21 -7.86 53.89
N SER A 686 -28.54 -9.00 54.13
CA SER A 686 -27.09 -9.10 53.92
C SER A 686 -26.76 -9.02 52.43
N LEU A 687 -25.90 -8.08 52.03
CA LEU A 687 -25.44 -7.95 50.64
C LEU A 687 -24.55 -9.12 50.22
N ARG A 688 -23.86 -9.72 51.21
CA ARG A 688 -22.95 -10.84 51.03
C ARG A 688 -23.68 -12.19 50.91
N ASP A 689 -24.72 -12.37 51.72
CA ASP A 689 -25.32 -13.70 51.91
C ASP A 689 -26.61 -13.88 51.13
N VAL A 690 -27.32 -12.80 50.82
CA VAL A 690 -28.59 -12.84 50.10
C VAL A 690 -28.36 -12.59 48.61
N PRO A 691 -28.67 -13.56 47.73
CA PRO A 691 -28.56 -13.36 46.29
C PRO A 691 -29.37 -12.17 45.79
N ASN A 692 -28.79 -11.40 44.87
CA ASN A 692 -29.38 -10.23 44.22
C ASN A 692 -29.70 -9.05 45.16
N ALA A 693 -29.32 -9.10 46.45
CA ALA A 693 -29.58 -8.00 47.38
C ALA A 693 -28.94 -6.67 46.94
N MET A 694 -27.74 -6.73 46.34
CA MET A 694 -27.07 -5.57 45.74
C MET A 694 -27.87 -4.94 44.58
N LEU A 695 -28.65 -5.75 43.85
CA LEU A 695 -29.38 -5.30 42.67
C LEU A 695 -30.70 -4.59 43.00
N LEU A 696 -31.18 -4.67 44.24
CA LEU A 696 -32.43 -4.01 44.67
C LEU A 696 -32.46 -2.53 44.30
N ARG A 697 -31.35 -1.82 44.49
CA ARG A 697 -31.22 -0.40 44.14
C ARG A 697 -31.33 -0.17 42.62
N LEU A 698 -30.69 -1.02 41.81
CA LEU A 698 -30.73 -0.94 40.34
C LEU A 698 -32.13 -1.26 39.79
N ILE A 699 -32.82 -2.25 40.38
CA ILE A 699 -34.19 -2.62 40.02
C ILE A 699 -35.13 -1.42 40.27
N ILE A 700 -35.05 -0.78 41.43
CA ILE A 700 -35.87 0.40 41.76
C ILE A 700 -35.61 1.55 40.79
N MET A 701 -34.35 1.83 40.45
CA MET A 701 -34.01 2.88 39.50
C MET A 701 -34.57 2.61 38.09
N SER A 702 -34.72 1.33 37.72
CA SER A 702 -35.28 0.94 36.42
C SER A 702 -36.79 1.15 36.33
N PHE A 703 -37.53 0.95 37.43
CA PHE A 703 -39.00 1.15 37.48
C PHE A 703 -39.45 2.57 37.85
N ASN A 704 -38.55 3.44 38.31
CA ASN A 704 -38.84 4.86 38.61
C ASN A 704 -38.44 5.82 37.48
N ARG A 705 -37.90 5.30 36.35
CA ARG A 705 -37.54 6.09 35.15
C ARG A 705 -38.65 6.12 34.09
N ASP A 706 -39.59 5.18 34.15
CA ASP A 706 -40.87 5.19 33.42
C ASP A 706 -41.94 5.90 34.27
#